data_AF-A0A7X9RZN6-F1
#
_entry.id   AF-A0A7X9RZN6-F1
#
_cell.length_a   1.000
_cell.length_b   1.000
_cell.length_c   1.000
_cell.angle_alpha   90.00
_cell.angle_beta   90.00
_cell.angle_gamma   90.00
#
_symmetry.space_group_name_H-M   'P 1'
#
loop_
_entity.id
_entity.type
_entity.pdbx_description
1 polymer ?
#
loop_
_entity_poly.entity_id
_entity_poly.type
_entity_poly.pdbx_seq_one_letter_code
_entity_poly.pdbx_strand_id
1 'polypeptide(L)'
;MKKTLKAIIGFMVVLTMVCTDAKGQNSFPLFKNKEVATIYVSSSSAPQILRAVKDLQNDIEMVTGQKPKVVHSLKHAGTNSILIGSVNDTNLLKLQKKNKLEEAKGIEGLEQSFLLKAEQKPFGKIDNGLIVLGSDALGTVYGIYEISEKIGVSPLYWWCDIEPTRKSEVIIEDCLLLPKAPSVRFRGIFINDEEALTQWSENTSQEKLKGHPSPEVYERVFELLLRLKANTIWPAMMKRSSYFFEAKDENGKPINPSNAKKYGIYVGSSHCENMARNNYDEWHDWAEAHANQYDAVGVPVWDYTVNPKTIEAYWQERLEESKEYNMIYTLGIRGVHDSPFLYENLKNPTLENKVKLLQTVIDRQRQMIKETFGAEDAVPQVFVPYEETGELYNGESRDGKEKCEGVKIPEDVMMVWTEDNFGYARQLPKPEEQKRAGGNGIYYHLAYQGYPTAYDWLYTTPLPLIQEELEKVYNANAREFWIVNVGDIKPAELGLQFFMQLAYDINAYPKNTANTFLQKSAQQHFKMDEIQAEEVADLITDFHNLCRSKRPEAMTPFWDWTFQNTWMYQYYSPFDFGDEAQRQIAEAEKFENKAKKIYDRLDEKAKASFWHLAYYPIRSTHLMLKKIEYYRKNTFYAKQGRFASVNAYKELSQKAEKDIQSDLQFYRQMKSGKWDGIMDPYALYNFKERIFDVANIPNNLVYDERFQEEVQNGIGSVCEGQITGDEEVELRFSSFENNTRFIDIFNRGLKTQSWELESEVEWLNFSKVSGVVDVEERILVNIDWEKLKNGTHLTVFKIKGSDGYLKSYPVKAVKHSFELKDKSYVEGNGLLAIEAEKFTSFSKGSNGGEWEEYGQFGYNGSSMFVKGGTKIQKDIKGNGARLDYSVYFTSTGTFYGQLYRIPTLNEGKGKTCQIAIGLDDAEPQVLNGIRHKGQKINTVMSDGSKETINWHRNVLLQMEKLPFKITVNKVGYHTLSIYQVDEGIGLDRIVICTDAQAEKIQKRTLLGSPESYHTFSEYKAVMPAMLPKIKTQNITVRAYENPEPLSEINLNFAMYAMVETHGFTPVNQRHIYNPNINQFGWDKNDVKHVGFSHNESSERVPFWQRDGLKGKKEARFYIKLKKGVYDLTFYMGDARIKEEMIYNKGIDYKMSFKINDKLLMDNEAVYTGKQKIETVEVEVKEDELLTLTLSGKWMINALKIKPKEEN
;
A
#
# COMPACT_ATOMS: atom_id res chain seq x y z
N MET A 1 44.16 -59.82 -6.62
CA MET A 1 43.87 -58.56 -7.35
C MET A 1 42.83 -58.70 -8.47
N LYS A 2 42.99 -59.56 -9.49
CA LYS A 2 42.00 -59.69 -10.59
C LYS A 2 40.60 -60.23 -10.20
N LYS A 3 40.48 -61.04 -9.13
CA LYS A 3 39.17 -61.53 -8.64
C LYS A 3 38.41 -60.48 -7.81
N THR A 4 39.13 -59.65 -7.05
CA THR A 4 38.57 -58.58 -6.22
C THR A 4 38.07 -57.40 -7.07
N LEU A 5 38.78 -57.09 -8.16
CA LEU A 5 38.37 -56.03 -9.09
C LEU A 5 37.10 -56.39 -9.90
N LYS A 6 36.92 -57.68 -10.25
CA LYS A 6 35.68 -58.15 -10.90
C LYS A 6 34.47 -58.15 -9.94
N ALA A 7 34.69 -58.41 -8.66
CA ALA A 7 33.63 -58.33 -7.65
C ALA A 7 33.21 -56.87 -7.39
N ILE A 8 34.16 -55.92 -7.36
CA ILE A 8 33.87 -54.48 -7.16
C ILE A 8 33.19 -53.88 -8.39
N ILE A 9 33.61 -54.24 -9.61
CA ILE A 9 32.93 -53.80 -10.84
C ILE A 9 31.55 -54.44 -10.97
N GLY A 10 31.39 -55.71 -10.59
CA GLY A 10 30.08 -56.37 -10.53
C GLY A 10 29.13 -55.73 -9.51
N PHE A 11 29.63 -55.32 -8.34
CA PHE A 11 28.85 -54.64 -7.32
C PHE A 11 28.48 -53.19 -7.71
N MET A 12 29.37 -52.47 -8.41
CA MET A 12 29.07 -51.13 -8.96
C MET A 12 28.09 -51.15 -10.13
N VAL A 13 28.11 -52.18 -10.98
CA VAL A 13 27.13 -52.35 -12.07
C VAL A 13 25.76 -52.76 -11.54
N VAL A 14 25.71 -53.56 -10.48
CA VAL A 14 24.44 -53.89 -9.79
C VAL A 14 23.91 -52.70 -8.99
N LEU A 15 24.77 -51.86 -8.37
CA LEU A 15 24.31 -50.62 -7.73
C LEU A 15 23.83 -49.55 -8.73
N THR A 16 24.47 -49.43 -9.89
CA THR A 16 24.00 -48.50 -10.94
C THR A 16 22.74 -49.00 -11.66
N MET A 17 22.51 -50.31 -11.77
CA MET A 17 21.23 -50.89 -12.23
C MET A 17 20.12 -50.78 -11.18
N VAL A 18 20.40 -51.00 -9.89
CA VAL A 18 19.39 -50.89 -8.81
C VAL A 18 19.01 -49.43 -8.53
N CYS A 19 19.90 -48.46 -8.75
CA CYS A 19 19.58 -47.03 -8.67
C CYS A 19 18.92 -46.46 -9.95
N THR A 20 18.92 -47.19 -11.07
CA THR A 20 18.18 -46.79 -12.28
C THR A 20 16.75 -47.35 -12.31
N ASP A 21 16.50 -48.53 -11.71
CA ASP A 21 15.15 -49.11 -11.62
C ASP A 21 14.25 -48.44 -10.56
N ALA A 22 14.81 -47.82 -9.52
CA ALA A 22 14.02 -47.10 -8.51
C ALA A 22 13.42 -45.78 -9.03
N LYS A 23 13.98 -45.18 -10.11
CA LYS A 23 13.40 -43.99 -10.76
C LYS A 23 12.17 -44.31 -11.61
N GLY A 24 11.97 -45.57 -12.02
CA GLY A 24 10.83 -45.99 -12.84
C GLY A 24 9.51 -46.21 -12.08
N GLN A 25 9.54 -46.27 -10.74
CA GLN A 25 8.33 -46.60 -9.95
C GLN A 25 7.48 -45.38 -9.56
N ASN A 26 7.96 -44.14 -9.75
CA ASN A 26 7.27 -42.92 -9.30
C ASN A 26 6.99 -41.91 -10.41
N SER A 27 6.95 -42.35 -11.67
CA SER A 27 6.68 -41.49 -12.83
C SER A 27 5.52 -42.01 -13.67
N PHE A 28 4.88 -41.12 -14.43
CA PHE A 28 3.72 -41.43 -15.25
C PHE A 28 3.84 -40.87 -16.68
N PRO A 29 3.78 -41.70 -17.73
CA PRO A 29 3.82 -41.25 -19.12
C PRO A 29 2.45 -40.69 -19.56
N LEU A 30 2.23 -39.39 -19.31
CA LEU A 30 0.99 -38.71 -19.68
C LEU A 30 0.85 -38.53 -21.19
N PHE A 31 1.94 -38.18 -21.88
CA PHE A 31 1.97 -38.03 -23.33
C PHE A 31 3.29 -38.55 -23.86
N LYS A 32 3.27 -39.63 -24.63
CA LYS A 32 4.49 -40.25 -25.17
C LYS A 32 4.19 -40.95 -26.48
N ASN A 33 5.15 -40.93 -27.41
CA ASN A 33 4.99 -41.56 -28.73
C ASN A 33 3.73 -41.10 -29.49
N LYS A 34 3.34 -39.82 -29.33
CA LYS A 34 2.10 -39.23 -29.88
C LYS A 34 0.80 -39.81 -29.34
N GLU A 35 0.84 -40.56 -28.25
CA GLU A 35 -0.35 -41.06 -27.54
C GLU A 35 -0.50 -40.32 -26.21
N VAL A 36 -1.68 -39.72 -26.00
CA VAL A 36 -2.06 -39.06 -24.75
C VAL A 36 -2.86 -40.03 -23.87
N ALA A 37 -2.58 -40.05 -22.57
CA ALA A 37 -3.27 -40.88 -21.60
C ALA A 37 -4.78 -40.61 -21.59
N THR A 38 -5.59 -41.66 -21.38
CA THR A 38 -7.04 -41.48 -21.20
C THR A 38 -7.36 -41.05 -19.78
N ILE A 39 -8.43 -40.28 -19.59
CA ILE A 39 -8.91 -39.90 -18.25
C ILE A 39 -10.13 -40.76 -17.90
N TYR A 40 -10.06 -41.49 -16.80
CA TYR A 40 -11.19 -42.20 -16.22
C TYR A 40 -11.78 -41.42 -15.05
N VAL A 41 -13.11 -41.25 -15.07
CA VAL A 41 -13.90 -40.72 -13.95
C VAL A 41 -15.30 -41.35 -13.97
N SER A 42 -15.85 -41.78 -12.84
CA SER A 42 -17.20 -42.34 -12.79
C SER A 42 -18.25 -41.31 -13.25
N SER A 43 -19.27 -41.73 -14.00
CA SER A 43 -20.40 -40.85 -14.35
C SER A 43 -21.25 -40.46 -13.15
N SER A 44 -21.11 -41.17 -12.02
CA SER A 44 -21.76 -40.87 -10.74
C SER A 44 -20.89 -40.02 -9.81
N SER A 45 -19.70 -39.58 -10.24
CA SER A 45 -18.85 -38.69 -9.45
C SER A 45 -19.54 -37.36 -9.20
N ALA A 46 -19.13 -36.67 -8.13
CA ALA A 46 -19.68 -35.36 -7.79
C ALA A 46 -19.55 -34.36 -8.96
N PRO A 47 -20.53 -33.47 -9.20
CA PRO A 47 -20.50 -32.52 -10.31
C PRO A 47 -19.22 -31.67 -10.38
N GLN A 48 -18.66 -31.32 -9.22
CA GLN A 48 -17.40 -30.57 -9.08
C GLN A 48 -16.23 -31.31 -9.76
N ILE A 49 -16.15 -32.63 -9.56
CA ILE A 49 -15.10 -33.49 -10.12
C ILE A 49 -15.27 -33.59 -11.64
N LEU A 50 -16.48 -33.86 -12.11
CA LEU A 50 -16.79 -33.98 -13.54
C LEU A 50 -16.47 -32.68 -14.30
N ARG A 51 -16.70 -31.53 -13.67
CA ARG A 51 -16.33 -30.22 -14.19
C ARG A 51 -14.80 -30.06 -14.25
N ALA A 52 -14.09 -30.30 -13.16
CA ALA A 52 -12.63 -30.15 -13.10
C ALA A 52 -11.88 -31.10 -14.06
N VAL A 53 -12.43 -32.28 -14.37
CA VAL A 53 -11.91 -33.19 -15.41
C VAL A 53 -11.89 -32.52 -16.79
N LYS A 54 -12.85 -31.64 -17.10
CA LYS A 54 -12.86 -30.87 -18.36
C LYS A 54 -11.73 -29.85 -18.39
N ASP A 55 -11.43 -29.21 -17.26
CA ASP A 55 -10.29 -28.30 -17.15
C ASP A 55 -8.99 -29.05 -17.38
N LEU A 56 -8.80 -30.21 -16.73
CA LEU A 56 -7.62 -31.06 -16.97
C LEU A 56 -7.51 -31.51 -18.42
N GLN A 57 -8.63 -31.85 -19.07
CA GLN A 57 -8.64 -32.20 -20.49
C GLN A 57 -8.13 -31.03 -21.36
N ASN A 58 -8.56 -29.81 -21.06
CA ASN A 58 -8.10 -28.60 -21.76
C ASN A 58 -6.64 -28.26 -21.42
N ASP A 59 -6.22 -28.43 -20.17
CA ASP A 59 -4.85 -28.20 -19.72
C ASP A 59 -3.86 -29.15 -20.43
N ILE A 60 -4.22 -30.44 -20.53
CA ILE A 60 -3.44 -31.42 -21.29
C ILE A 60 -3.42 -31.07 -22.79
N GLU A 61 -4.53 -30.61 -23.36
CA GLU A 61 -4.59 -30.17 -24.75
C GLU A 61 -3.70 -28.93 -25.01
N MET A 62 -3.68 -27.97 -24.10
CA MET A 62 -2.80 -26.79 -24.18
C MET A 62 -1.32 -27.19 -24.21
N VAL A 63 -0.92 -28.16 -23.38
CA VAL A 63 0.47 -28.62 -23.25
C VAL A 63 0.87 -29.59 -24.38
N THR A 64 0.01 -30.51 -24.79
CA THR A 64 0.37 -31.62 -25.70
C THR A 64 -0.12 -31.41 -27.14
N GLY A 65 -1.09 -30.52 -27.34
CA GLY A 65 -1.83 -30.37 -28.58
C GLY A 65 -2.82 -31.50 -28.88
N GLN A 66 -3.03 -32.45 -27.96
CA GLN A 66 -4.01 -33.53 -28.10
C GLN A 66 -5.00 -33.53 -26.95
N LYS A 67 -6.29 -33.56 -27.27
CA LYS A 67 -7.36 -33.64 -26.27
C LYS A 67 -7.50 -35.07 -25.76
N PRO A 68 -7.26 -35.37 -24.47
CA PRO A 68 -7.35 -36.73 -23.95
C PRO A 68 -8.81 -37.21 -23.95
N LYS A 69 -9.02 -38.50 -24.19
CA LYS A 69 -10.37 -39.10 -24.13
C LYS A 69 -10.80 -39.28 -22.68
N VAL A 70 -11.97 -38.77 -22.32
CA VAL A 70 -12.63 -39.03 -21.02
C VAL A 70 -13.52 -40.27 -21.15
N VAL A 71 -13.38 -41.21 -20.21
CA VAL A 71 -14.14 -42.45 -20.18
C VAL A 71 -14.78 -42.69 -18.81
N HIS A 72 -15.99 -43.24 -18.80
CA HIS A 72 -16.74 -43.53 -17.57
C HIS A 72 -16.73 -45.01 -17.17
N SER A 73 -15.95 -45.83 -17.89
CA SER A 73 -15.76 -47.24 -17.60
C SER A 73 -14.31 -47.64 -17.83
N LEU A 74 -13.73 -48.37 -16.88
CA LEU A 74 -12.37 -48.93 -17.00
C LEU A 74 -12.21 -49.83 -18.24
N LYS A 75 -13.31 -50.42 -18.76
CA LYS A 75 -13.30 -51.18 -20.02
C LYS A 75 -12.87 -50.34 -21.23
N HIS A 76 -13.03 -49.02 -21.18
CA HIS A 76 -12.69 -48.10 -22.27
C HIS A 76 -11.39 -47.32 -22.03
N ALA A 77 -10.73 -47.51 -20.88
CA ALA A 77 -9.46 -46.88 -20.55
C ALA A 77 -8.30 -47.35 -21.46
N GLY A 78 -7.33 -46.48 -21.74
CA GLY A 78 -6.11 -46.83 -22.48
C GLY A 78 -5.07 -47.55 -21.62
N THR A 79 -3.92 -47.91 -22.20
CA THR A 79 -2.79 -48.52 -21.49
C THR A 79 -2.17 -47.56 -20.47
N ASN A 80 -2.10 -46.26 -20.80
CA ASN A 80 -1.79 -45.18 -19.85
C ASN A 80 -3.09 -44.44 -19.50
N SER A 81 -3.43 -44.38 -18.21
CA SER A 81 -4.69 -43.78 -17.77
C SER A 81 -4.55 -42.97 -16.48
N ILE A 82 -5.20 -41.81 -16.44
CA ILE A 82 -5.41 -41.05 -15.21
C ILE A 82 -6.72 -41.53 -14.58
N LEU A 83 -6.69 -42.01 -13.34
CA LEU A 83 -7.82 -42.64 -12.64
C LEU A 83 -8.27 -41.73 -11.49
N ILE A 84 -9.43 -41.08 -11.66
CA ILE A 84 -9.89 -40.02 -10.75
C ILE A 84 -11.14 -40.49 -10.00
N GLY A 85 -11.13 -40.34 -8.68
CA GLY A 85 -12.29 -40.60 -7.84
C GLY A 85 -12.10 -40.13 -6.40
N SER A 86 -13.17 -40.17 -5.61
CA SER A 86 -13.12 -39.95 -4.16
C SER A 86 -13.21 -41.29 -3.41
N VAL A 87 -13.11 -41.28 -2.08
CA VAL A 87 -13.21 -42.47 -1.21
C VAL A 87 -14.42 -43.38 -1.45
N ASN A 88 -15.49 -42.85 -2.05
CA ASN A 88 -16.69 -43.62 -2.39
C ASN A 88 -16.61 -44.30 -3.77
N ASP A 89 -15.53 -44.10 -4.53
CA ASP A 89 -15.36 -44.72 -5.84
C ASP A 89 -15.09 -46.23 -5.72
N THR A 90 -16.03 -47.02 -6.23
CA THR A 90 -16.00 -48.49 -6.13
C THR A 90 -14.78 -49.14 -6.81
N ASN A 91 -14.17 -48.49 -7.80
CA ASN A 91 -12.98 -49.03 -8.45
C ASN A 91 -11.74 -48.69 -7.64
N LEU A 92 -11.57 -47.45 -7.19
CA LEU A 92 -10.42 -47.09 -6.35
C LEU A 92 -10.40 -47.88 -5.03
N LEU A 93 -11.56 -48.13 -4.43
CA LEU A 93 -11.70 -49.03 -3.27
C LEU A 93 -11.20 -50.47 -3.54
N LYS A 94 -11.33 -50.98 -4.78
CA LYS A 94 -10.77 -52.30 -5.13
C LYS A 94 -9.25 -52.28 -5.18
N LEU A 95 -8.62 -51.15 -5.52
CA LEU A 95 -7.17 -51.01 -5.46
C LEU A 95 -6.69 -50.98 -4.02
N GLN A 96 -7.39 -50.25 -3.16
CA GLN A 96 -7.10 -50.21 -1.73
C GLN A 96 -7.21 -51.60 -1.11
N LYS A 97 -8.29 -52.36 -1.40
CA LYS A 97 -8.45 -53.77 -0.94
C LYS A 97 -7.40 -54.75 -1.48
N LYS A 98 -6.68 -54.38 -2.53
CA LYS A 98 -5.56 -55.15 -3.10
C LYS A 98 -4.20 -54.67 -2.59
N ASN A 99 -4.18 -53.81 -1.58
CA ASN A 99 -2.99 -53.18 -1.00
C ASN A 99 -2.15 -52.39 -2.02
N LYS A 100 -2.79 -51.86 -3.07
CA LYS A 100 -2.14 -50.99 -4.06
C LYS A 100 -2.18 -49.51 -3.67
N LEU A 101 -2.99 -49.12 -2.70
CA LEU A 101 -3.17 -47.75 -2.21
C LEU A 101 -3.07 -47.67 -0.68
N GLU A 102 -2.09 -48.36 -0.07
CA GLU A 102 -1.89 -48.34 1.39
C GLU A 102 -1.60 -46.93 1.92
N GLU A 103 -1.00 -46.08 1.09
CA GLU A 103 -0.69 -44.68 1.39
C GLU A 103 -1.94 -43.81 1.58
N ALA A 104 -3.12 -44.28 1.13
CA ALA A 104 -4.41 -43.63 1.36
C ALA A 104 -5.13 -44.12 2.62
N LYS A 105 -4.52 -44.97 3.45
CA LYS A 105 -5.16 -45.46 4.67
C LYS A 105 -5.52 -44.29 5.61
N GLY A 106 -6.79 -44.19 6.00
CA GLY A 106 -7.29 -43.13 6.87
C GLY A 106 -7.65 -41.82 6.14
N ILE A 107 -7.56 -41.78 4.81
CA ILE A 107 -7.93 -40.61 4.01
C ILE A 107 -9.39 -40.21 4.21
N GLU A 108 -10.28 -41.16 4.52
CA GLU A 108 -11.69 -40.91 4.85
C GLU A 108 -11.90 -40.06 6.11
N GLY A 109 -10.89 -39.98 6.98
CA GLY A 109 -10.88 -39.12 8.16
C GLY A 109 -10.27 -37.74 7.93
N LEU A 110 -9.82 -37.44 6.70
CA LEU A 110 -9.26 -36.15 6.34
C LEU A 110 -10.27 -35.33 5.53
N GLU A 111 -10.24 -34.02 5.69
CA GLU A 111 -11.02 -33.12 4.83
C GLU A 111 -10.16 -32.62 3.67
N GLN A 112 -10.78 -32.44 2.50
CA GLN A 112 -10.21 -31.74 1.35
C GLN A 112 -8.83 -32.24 0.91
N SER A 113 -8.54 -33.52 1.16
CA SER A 113 -7.23 -34.13 0.95
C SER A 113 -7.22 -35.04 -0.27
N PHE A 114 -6.05 -35.35 -0.81
CA PHE A 114 -5.93 -36.32 -1.89
C PHE A 114 -4.63 -37.11 -1.83
N LEU A 115 -4.68 -38.35 -2.31
CA LEU A 115 -3.51 -39.10 -2.74
C LEU A 115 -3.32 -38.86 -4.25
N LEU A 116 -2.11 -38.52 -4.66
CA LEU A 116 -1.64 -38.70 -6.04
C LEU A 116 -0.65 -39.87 -6.04
N LYS A 117 -0.87 -40.89 -6.88
CA LYS A 117 0.01 -42.07 -6.97
C LYS A 117 0.14 -42.59 -8.39
N ALA A 118 1.37 -42.73 -8.91
CA ALA A 118 1.62 -43.60 -10.05
C ALA A 118 1.61 -45.07 -9.63
N GLU A 119 0.83 -45.90 -10.32
CA GLU A 119 0.65 -47.32 -10.02
C GLU A 119 0.76 -48.16 -11.29
N GLN A 120 1.56 -49.23 -11.20
CA GLN A 120 1.75 -50.17 -12.29
C GLN A 120 0.67 -51.25 -12.28
N LYS A 121 0.11 -51.54 -13.45
CA LYS A 121 -0.95 -52.55 -13.64
C LYS A 121 -2.09 -52.40 -12.61
N PRO A 122 -2.73 -51.22 -12.45
CA PRO A 122 -3.79 -51.05 -11.46
C PRO A 122 -5.00 -51.93 -11.79
N PHE A 123 -5.36 -52.04 -13.07
CA PHE A 123 -6.44 -52.89 -13.56
C PHE A 123 -6.11 -53.49 -14.92
N GLY A 124 -6.44 -54.76 -15.12
CA GLY A 124 -6.52 -55.44 -16.42
C GLY A 124 -5.55 -54.94 -17.50
N LYS A 125 -6.07 -54.11 -18.43
CA LYS A 125 -5.37 -53.58 -19.61
C LYS A 125 -4.63 -52.25 -19.42
N ILE A 126 -4.66 -51.68 -18.22
CA ILE A 126 -3.98 -50.42 -17.89
C ILE A 126 -2.60 -50.82 -17.39
N ASP A 127 -1.56 -50.47 -18.13
CA ASP A 127 -0.17 -50.72 -17.76
C ASP A 127 0.32 -49.69 -16.74
N ASN A 128 0.02 -48.41 -16.98
CA ASN A 128 0.38 -47.30 -16.10
C ASN A 128 -0.88 -46.52 -15.69
N GLY A 129 -1.12 -46.39 -14.38
CA GLY A 129 -2.20 -45.56 -13.83
C GLY A 129 -1.67 -44.40 -13.01
N LEU A 130 -2.12 -43.17 -13.27
CA LEU A 130 -1.96 -42.05 -12.34
C LEU A 130 -3.25 -41.89 -11.55
N ILE A 131 -3.23 -42.27 -10.28
CA ILE A 131 -4.41 -42.32 -9.43
C ILE A 131 -4.53 -41.00 -8.65
N VAL A 132 -5.70 -40.37 -8.74
CA VAL A 132 -6.16 -39.31 -7.83
C VAL A 132 -7.27 -39.90 -6.98
N LEU A 133 -7.01 -40.07 -5.68
CA LEU A 133 -8.01 -40.49 -4.70
C LEU A 133 -8.21 -39.36 -3.69
N GLY A 134 -9.34 -38.64 -3.79
CA GLY A 134 -9.69 -37.58 -2.83
C GLY A 134 -10.48 -38.08 -1.63
N SER A 135 -10.31 -37.44 -0.46
CA SER A 135 -11.15 -37.69 0.72
C SER A 135 -12.60 -37.25 0.50
N ASP A 136 -12.79 -36.18 -0.27
CA ASP A 136 -14.08 -35.64 -0.68
C ASP A 136 -14.01 -35.09 -2.12
N ALA A 137 -15.06 -34.38 -2.55
CA ALA A 137 -15.13 -33.78 -3.88
C ALA A 137 -14.06 -32.70 -4.10
N LEU A 138 -13.81 -31.83 -3.12
CA LEU A 138 -12.82 -30.75 -3.22
C LEU A 138 -11.40 -31.31 -3.19
N GLY A 139 -11.11 -32.27 -2.31
CA GLY A 139 -9.82 -32.97 -2.29
C GLY A 139 -9.51 -33.60 -3.65
N THR A 140 -10.50 -34.27 -4.27
CA THR A 140 -10.35 -34.82 -5.62
C THR A 140 -10.06 -33.73 -6.66
N VAL A 141 -10.76 -32.59 -6.60
CA VAL A 141 -10.52 -31.44 -7.48
C VAL A 141 -9.11 -30.86 -7.31
N TYR A 142 -8.60 -30.75 -6.08
CA TYR A 142 -7.23 -30.30 -5.84
C TYR A 142 -6.20 -31.26 -6.40
N GLY A 143 -6.43 -32.57 -6.30
CA GLY A 143 -5.57 -33.57 -6.95
C GLY A 143 -5.61 -33.50 -8.49
N ILE A 144 -6.72 -33.07 -9.08
CA ILE A 144 -6.80 -32.80 -10.52
C ILE A 144 -5.93 -31.59 -10.89
N TYR A 145 -6.06 -30.47 -10.18
CA TYR A 145 -5.26 -29.28 -10.45
C TYR A 145 -3.77 -29.44 -10.10
N GLU A 146 -3.42 -30.34 -9.17
CA GLU A 146 -2.04 -30.74 -8.93
C GLU A 146 -1.41 -31.38 -10.18
N ILE A 147 -2.18 -32.17 -10.96
CA ILE A 147 -1.72 -32.69 -12.25
C ILE A 147 -1.51 -31.54 -13.24
N SER A 148 -2.46 -30.60 -13.32
CA SER A 148 -2.33 -29.41 -14.18
C SER A 148 -1.07 -28.61 -13.88
N GLU A 149 -0.77 -28.39 -12.60
CA GLU A 149 0.44 -27.69 -12.16
C GLU A 149 1.71 -28.48 -12.54
N LYS A 150 1.74 -29.79 -12.27
CA LYS A 150 2.87 -30.68 -12.61
C LYS A 150 3.16 -30.75 -14.12
N ILE A 151 2.16 -30.62 -15.00
CA ILE A 151 2.40 -30.56 -16.45
C ILE A 151 2.88 -29.18 -16.93
N GLY A 152 2.77 -28.15 -16.09
CA GLY A 152 3.31 -26.80 -16.32
C GLY A 152 2.26 -25.71 -16.54
N VAL A 153 0.98 -25.96 -16.19
CA VAL A 153 -0.09 -24.95 -16.23
C VAL A 153 -0.15 -24.23 -14.89
N SER A 154 0.21 -22.94 -14.87
CA SER A 154 0.15 -22.12 -13.66
C SER A 154 -1.30 -21.95 -13.18
N PRO A 155 -1.56 -21.87 -11.86
CA PRO A 155 -2.85 -21.41 -11.33
C PRO A 155 -3.29 -20.05 -11.89
N LEU A 156 -2.33 -19.21 -12.29
CA LEU A 156 -2.52 -17.86 -12.80
C LEU A 156 -2.49 -17.79 -14.34
N TYR A 157 -2.55 -18.92 -15.06
CA TYR A 157 -2.40 -18.97 -16.52
C TYR A 157 -3.33 -17.99 -17.26
N TRP A 158 -4.58 -17.87 -16.79
CA TRP A 158 -5.55 -16.97 -17.37
C TRP A 158 -5.44 -15.55 -16.82
N TRP A 159 -5.26 -15.39 -15.50
CA TRP A 159 -5.25 -14.07 -14.85
C TRP A 159 -3.98 -13.25 -15.10
N CYS A 160 -2.87 -13.89 -15.45
CA CYS A 160 -1.59 -13.24 -15.73
C CYS A 160 -1.01 -13.58 -17.11
N ASP A 161 -1.81 -14.18 -18.00
CA ASP A 161 -1.41 -14.58 -19.37
C ASP A 161 -0.18 -15.50 -19.44
N ILE A 162 -0.03 -16.39 -18.47
CA ILE A 162 1.09 -17.34 -18.43
C ILE A 162 0.77 -18.52 -19.35
N GLU A 163 1.35 -18.50 -20.55
CA GLU A 163 1.15 -19.56 -21.53
C GLU A 163 1.91 -20.85 -21.17
N PRO A 164 1.25 -22.02 -21.09
CA PRO A 164 1.94 -23.30 -20.89
C PRO A 164 2.85 -23.64 -22.08
N THR A 165 4.02 -24.22 -21.78
CA THR A 165 4.95 -24.67 -22.83
C THR A 165 4.42 -25.93 -23.51
N ARG A 166 4.36 -25.91 -24.85
CA ARG A 166 4.03 -27.12 -25.61
C ARG A 166 5.15 -28.16 -25.52
N LYS A 167 4.79 -29.41 -25.25
CA LYS A 167 5.72 -30.53 -25.06
C LYS A 167 5.36 -31.69 -25.99
N SER A 168 6.36 -32.26 -26.66
CA SER A 168 6.21 -33.45 -27.52
C SER A 168 6.17 -34.76 -26.72
N GLU A 169 6.66 -34.73 -25.48
CA GLU A 169 6.57 -35.80 -24.49
C GLU A 169 6.34 -35.17 -23.11
N VAL A 170 5.45 -35.77 -22.31
CA VAL A 170 5.16 -35.39 -20.93
C VAL A 170 5.23 -36.64 -20.07
N ILE A 171 6.28 -36.74 -19.28
CA ILE A 171 6.40 -37.68 -18.15
C ILE A 171 6.25 -36.84 -16.89
N ILE A 172 5.26 -37.18 -16.06
CA ILE A 172 5.11 -36.59 -14.75
C ILE A 172 6.03 -37.36 -13.80
N GLU A 173 6.97 -36.66 -13.19
CA GLU A 173 7.84 -37.20 -12.14
C GLU A 173 7.22 -36.95 -10.76
N ASP A 174 7.74 -37.61 -9.72
CA ASP A 174 7.30 -37.45 -8.33
C ASP A 174 5.79 -37.58 -8.16
N CYS A 175 5.25 -38.68 -8.70
CA CYS A 175 3.82 -38.99 -8.70
C CYS A 175 3.32 -39.59 -7.39
N LEU A 176 4.03 -39.45 -6.27
CA LEU A 176 3.56 -39.88 -4.95
C LEU A 176 3.42 -38.65 -4.04
N LEU A 177 2.20 -38.18 -3.85
CA LEU A 177 1.85 -37.14 -2.89
C LEU A 177 0.87 -37.71 -1.88
N LEU A 178 1.30 -37.75 -0.62
CA LEU A 178 0.50 -38.32 0.47
C LEU A 178 -0.66 -37.41 0.85
N PRO A 179 -1.82 -37.97 1.25
CA PRO A 179 -2.92 -37.18 1.77
C PRO A 179 -2.52 -36.35 2.99
N LYS A 180 -2.79 -35.05 2.92
CA LYS A 180 -2.61 -34.10 4.02
C LYS A 180 -3.77 -33.12 4.01
N ALA A 181 -4.41 -32.95 5.17
CA ALA A 181 -5.45 -31.94 5.35
C ALA A 181 -4.85 -30.54 5.19
N PRO A 182 -5.58 -29.59 4.61
CA PRO A 182 -5.11 -28.22 4.51
C PRO A 182 -4.89 -27.63 5.91
N SER A 183 -3.89 -26.75 6.04
CA SER A 183 -3.63 -26.02 7.29
C SER A 183 -4.83 -25.18 7.74
N VAL A 184 -5.61 -24.68 6.78
CA VAL A 184 -6.81 -23.87 7.02
C VAL A 184 -8.00 -24.40 6.22
N ARG A 185 -9.14 -24.59 6.91
CA ARG A 185 -10.31 -25.28 6.37
C ARG A 185 -11.08 -24.44 5.34
N PHE A 186 -11.48 -23.22 5.71
CA PHE A 186 -12.09 -22.23 4.83
C PHE A 186 -11.04 -21.21 4.44
N ARG A 187 -10.72 -21.12 3.16
CA ARG A 187 -9.64 -20.26 2.65
C ARG A 187 -10.06 -19.64 1.34
N GLY A 188 -9.95 -18.32 1.22
CA GLY A 188 -10.61 -17.60 0.14
C GLY A 188 -10.25 -16.14 0.01
N ILE A 189 -10.91 -15.48 -0.94
CA ILE A 189 -10.71 -14.06 -1.23
C ILE A 189 -11.96 -13.25 -0.91
N PHE A 190 -11.76 -11.98 -0.60
CA PHE A 190 -12.76 -10.94 -0.69
C PHE A 190 -12.46 -10.05 -1.89
N ILE A 191 -13.38 -10.04 -2.86
CA ILE A 191 -13.38 -9.05 -3.95
C ILE A 191 -14.02 -7.79 -3.37
N ASN A 192 -13.22 -6.74 -3.21
CA ASN A 192 -13.61 -5.46 -2.62
C ASN A 192 -12.94 -4.34 -3.42
N ASP A 193 -13.33 -3.08 -3.19
CA ASP A 193 -12.72 -1.92 -3.85
C ASP A 193 -12.71 -2.11 -5.38
N GLU A 194 -13.74 -2.79 -5.90
CA GLU A 194 -13.66 -3.53 -7.15
C GLU A 194 -14.04 -2.71 -8.39
N GLU A 195 -13.94 -1.37 -8.31
CA GLU A 195 -14.42 -0.51 -9.39
C GLU A 195 -13.72 -0.80 -10.72
N ALA A 196 -12.44 -1.20 -10.70
CA ALA A 196 -11.68 -1.55 -11.89
C ALA A 196 -12.10 -2.93 -12.45
N LEU A 197 -12.32 -3.92 -11.59
CA LEU A 197 -12.81 -5.24 -11.97
C LEU A 197 -14.22 -5.14 -12.58
N THR A 198 -15.10 -4.37 -11.97
CA THR A 198 -16.45 -4.12 -12.47
C THR A 198 -16.40 -3.43 -13.83
N GLN A 199 -15.59 -2.37 -13.97
CA GLN A 199 -15.42 -1.68 -15.26
C GLN A 199 -14.83 -2.59 -16.34
N TRP A 200 -13.84 -3.41 -15.99
CA TRP A 200 -13.23 -4.38 -16.90
C TRP A 200 -14.21 -5.48 -17.32
N SER A 201 -15.02 -5.98 -16.39
CA SER A 201 -16.07 -6.97 -16.66
C SER A 201 -17.08 -6.46 -17.69
N GLU A 202 -17.56 -5.23 -17.54
CA GLU A 202 -18.48 -4.59 -18.49
C GLU A 202 -17.92 -4.50 -19.92
N ASN A 203 -16.60 -4.27 -20.02
CA ASN A 203 -15.91 -4.11 -21.29
C ASN A 203 -15.61 -5.44 -21.99
N THR A 204 -15.50 -6.53 -21.23
CA THR A 204 -14.96 -7.81 -21.73
C THR A 204 -15.97 -8.97 -21.75
N SER A 205 -17.07 -8.88 -21.00
CA SER A 205 -18.10 -9.93 -20.95
C SER A 205 -19.01 -9.90 -22.17
N GLN A 206 -19.51 -11.07 -22.58
CA GLN A 206 -20.51 -11.15 -23.66
C GLN A 206 -21.87 -10.64 -23.19
N GLU A 207 -22.22 -11.00 -21.95
CA GLU A 207 -23.37 -10.45 -21.23
C GLU A 207 -22.97 -9.10 -20.62
N LYS A 208 -23.42 -8.01 -21.26
CA LYS A 208 -23.21 -6.65 -20.76
C LYS A 208 -24.16 -6.35 -19.60
N LEU A 209 -23.90 -6.94 -18.45
CA LEU A 209 -24.48 -6.52 -17.18
C LEU A 209 -23.79 -5.21 -16.77
N LYS A 210 -24.57 -4.16 -16.54
CA LYS A 210 -24.02 -2.87 -16.11
C LYS A 210 -23.82 -2.91 -14.60
N GLY A 211 -22.67 -2.41 -14.15
CA GLY A 211 -22.33 -2.29 -12.76
C GLY A 211 -22.25 -3.63 -12.04
N HIS A 212 -21.66 -4.68 -12.65
CA HIS A 212 -21.41 -5.95 -11.93
C HIS A 212 -20.30 -6.80 -12.59
N PRO A 213 -19.45 -7.50 -11.83
CA PRO A 213 -18.71 -8.64 -12.37
C PRO A 213 -19.67 -9.72 -12.88
N SER A 214 -19.57 -10.06 -14.17
CA SER A 214 -20.53 -10.96 -14.82
C SER A 214 -20.44 -12.40 -14.27
N PRO A 215 -21.49 -13.23 -14.47
CA PRO A 215 -21.40 -14.66 -14.16
C PRO A 215 -20.20 -15.37 -14.83
N GLU A 216 -19.82 -14.94 -16.03
CA GLU A 216 -18.66 -15.45 -16.76
C GLU A 216 -17.36 -15.13 -16.03
N VAL A 217 -17.23 -13.90 -15.50
CA VAL A 217 -16.10 -13.49 -14.67
C VAL A 217 -16.06 -14.28 -13.36
N TYR A 218 -17.20 -14.46 -12.68
CA TYR A 218 -17.25 -15.27 -11.47
C TYR A 218 -16.85 -16.73 -11.69
N GLU A 219 -17.20 -17.35 -12.82
CA GLU A 219 -16.70 -18.69 -13.15
C GLU A 219 -15.16 -18.72 -13.26
N ARG A 220 -14.53 -17.67 -13.81
CA ARG A 220 -13.07 -17.52 -13.82
C ARG A 220 -12.47 -17.31 -12.44
N VAL A 221 -13.19 -16.62 -11.56
CA VAL A 221 -12.79 -16.49 -10.15
C VAL A 221 -12.87 -17.83 -9.44
N PHE A 222 -13.94 -18.61 -9.63
CA PHE A 222 -14.07 -19.93 -9.00
C PHE A 222 -13.01 -20.92 -9.51
N GLU A 223 -12.67 -20.88 -10.80
CA GLU A 223 -11.55 -21.64 -11.34
C GLU A 223 -10.22 -21.24 -10.69
N LEU A 224 -9.94 -19.93 -10.59
CA LEU A 224 -8.74 -19.42 -9.92
C LEU A 224 -8.65 -19.91 -8.47
N LEU A 225 -9.74 -19.78 -7.71
CA LEU A 225 -9.79 -20.26 -6.33
C LEU A 225 -9.45 -21.74 -6.25
N LEU A 226 -10.10 -22.61 -7.03
CA LEU A 226 -9.83 -24.05 -6.95
C LEU A 226 -8.41 -24.42 -7.41
N ARG A 227 -7.82 -23.70 -8.38
CA ARG A 227 -6.43 -23.89 -8.81
C ARG A 227 -5.43 -23.47 -7.73
N LEU A 228 -5.74 -22.42 -6.97
CA LEU A 228 -5.01 -22.03 -5.76
C LEU A 228 -5.34 -22.91 -4.54
N LYS A 229 -6.08 -24.00 -4.77
CA LYS A 229 -6.60 -24.89 -3.74
C LYS A 229 -7.42 -24.14 -2.71
N ALA A 230 -8.19 -23.11 -3.05
CA ALA A 230 -9.10 -22.37 -2.17
C ALA A 230 -10.56 -22.87 -2.29
N ASN A 231 -11.46 -22.42 -1.40
CA ASN A 231 -12.86 -22.87 -1.37
C ASN A 231 -13.88 -21.81 -0.87
N THR A 232 -13.46 -20.60 -0.56
CA THR A 232 -14.36 -19.57 0.00
C THR A 232 -14.26 -18.25 -0.78
N ILE A 233 -15.36 -17.50 -0.85
CA ILE A 233 -15.39 -16.16 -1.42
C ILE A 233 -16.30 -15.23 -0.61
N TRP A 234 -15.87 -13.99 -0.43
CA TRP A 234 -16.75 -12.84 -0.24
C TRP A 234 -16.82 -12.10 -1.59
N PRO A 235 -18.00 -12.03 -2.23
CA PRO A 235 -18.13 -11.47 -3.57
C PRO A 235 -18.04 -9.94 -3.56
N ALA A 236 -17.95 -9.35 -4.77
CA ALA A 236 -18.06 -7.91 -4.98
C ALA A 236 -19.34 -7.35 -4.34
N MET A 237 -19.22 -6.20 -3.69
CA MET A 237 -20.28 -5.63 -2.86
C MET A 237 -20.41 -4.10 -2.89
N MET A 238 -19.45 -3.39 -3.49
CA MET A 238 -19.49 -1.93 -3.56
C MET A 238 -20.67 -1.46 -4.39
N LYS A 239 -21.22 -0.27 -4.15
CA LYS A 239 -22.41 0.27 -4.85
C LYS A 239 -22.26 0.38 -6.38
N ARG A 240 -21.02 0.38 -6.90
CA ARG A 240 -20.78 0.30 -8.35
C ARG A 240 -21.07 -1.10 -8.91
N SER A 241 -21.00 -2.10 -8.06
CA SER A 241 -21.25 -3.51 -8.31
C SER A 241 -22.62 -3.91 -7.77
N SER A 242 -23.37 -4.65 -8.57
CA SER A 242 -24.66 -5.16 -8.15
C SER A 242 -24.46 -6.34 -7.22
N TYR A 243 -25.40 -6.61 -6.33
CA TYR A 243 -25.26 -7.71 -5.39
C TYR A 243 -25.17 -9.10 -6.07
N PHE A 244 -24.42 -10.01 -5.46
CA PHE A 244 -24.09 -11.32 -6.03
C PHE A 244 -25.30 -12.18 -6.48
N PHE A 245 -26.46 -12.00 -5.86
CA PHE A 245 -27.70 -12.73 -6.13
C PHE A 245 -28.58 -12.09 -7.22
N GLU A 246 -28.20 -10.94 -7.78
CA GLU A 246 -29.04 -10.17 -8.70
C GLU A 246 -29.30 -10.91 -10.01
N ALA A 247 -28.25 -11.43 -10.66
CA ALA A 247 -28.38 -12.13 -11.94
C ALA A 247 -29.21 -13.43 -11.80
N LYS A 248 -30.37 -13.49 -12.48
CA LYS A 248 -31.30 -14.64 -12.46
C LYS A 248 -31.36 -15.35 -13.80
N ASP A 249 -31.58 -16.66 -13.77
CA ASP A 249 -31.96 -17.44 -14.95
C ASP A 249 -33.44 -17.23 -15.32
N GLU A 250 -33.88 -17.89 -16.39
CA GLU A 250 -35.27 -17.83 -16.90
C GLU A 250 -36.34 -18.27 -15.87
N ASN A 251 -35.95 -18.99 -14.82
CA ASN A 251 -36.83 -19.47 -13.75
C ASN A 251 -36.71 -18.62 -12.48
N GLY A 252 -35.99 -17.49 -12.52
CA GLY A 252 -35.77 -16.62 -11.37
C GLY A 252 -34.71 -17.13 -10.39
N LYS A 253 -33.95 -18.18 -10.73
CA LYS A 253 -32.90 -18.73 -9.85
C LYS A 253 -31.61 -17.93 -9.98
N PRO A 254 -30.95 -17.55 -8.87
CA PRO A 254 -29.72 -16.77 -8.95
C PRO A 254 -28.57 -17.58 -9.57
N ILE A 255 -27.94 -17.02 -10.60
CA ILE A 255 -26.90 -17.67 -11.42
C ILE A 255 -25.60 -17.83 -10.64
N ASN A 256 -25.10 -16.77 -10.02
CA ASN A 256 -23.78 -16.82 -9.36
C ASN A 256 -23.73 -17.79 -8.16
N PRO A 257 -24.72 -17.82 -7.23
CA PRO A 257 -24.77 -18.83 -6.17
C PRO A 257 -24.90 -20.26 -6.70
N SER A 258 -25.65 -20.45 -7.79
CA SER A 258 -25.76 -21.74 -8.47
C SER A 258 -24.41 -22.20 -9.04
N ASN A 259 -23.68 -21.27 -9.66
CA ASN A 259 -22.33 -21.51 -10.16
C ASN A 259 -21.34 -21.80 -9.02
N ALA A 260 -21.35 -21.02 -7.94
CA ALA A 260 -20.51 -21.28 -6.77
C ALA A 260 -20.72 -22.70 -6.22
N LYS A 261 -21.98 -23.13 -6.03
CA LYS A 261 -22.32 -24.50 -5.60
C LYS A 261 -21.80 -25.57 -6.56
N LYS A 262 -21.93 -25.35 -7.88
CA LYS A 262 -21.43 -26.25 -8.92
C LYS A 262 -19.92 -26.40 -8.89
N TYR A 263 -19.19 -25.36 -8.50
CA TYR A 263 -17.73 -25.40 -8.28
C TYR A 263 -17.35 -25.93 -6.90
N GLY A 264 -18.27 -25.94 -5.93
CA GLY A 264 -18.02 -26.32 -4.54
C GLY A 264 -17.51 -25.18 -3.67
N ILE A 265 -17.69 -23.93 -4.12
CA ILE A 265 -17.28 -22.72 -3.40
C ILE A 265 -18.32 -22.36 -2.35
N TYR A 266 -17.85 -22.03 -1.15
CA TYR A 266 -18.65 -21.45 -0.07
C TYR A 266 -18.69 -19.93 -0.22
N VAL A 267 -19.89 -19.37 -0.18
CA VAL A 267 -20.14 -17.93 -0.33
C VAL A 267 -20.44 -17.35 1.05
N GLY A 268 -19.55 -16.48 1.52
CA GLY A 268 -19.78 -15.65 2.69
C GLY A 268 -20.06 -14.20 2.29
N SER A 269 -20.06 -13.33 3.29
CA SER A 269 -20.22 -11.88 3.10
C SER A 269 -19.38 -11.13 4.13
N SER A 270 -19.03 -9.88 3.84
CA SER A 270 -18.19 -9.07 4.73
C SER A 270 -18.89 -8.75 6.06
N HIS A 271 -18.14 -8.14 6.98
CA HIS A 271 -18.60 -7.84 8.35
C HIS A 271 -19.81 -6.91 8.46
N CYS A 272 -20.17 -6.17 7.40
CA CYS A 272 -21.34 -5.28 7.35
C CYS A 272 -22.48 -5.86 6.51
N GLU A 273 -22.34 -7.08 5.98
CA GLU A 273 -23.31 -7.74 5.11
C GLU A 273 -23.99 -8.91 5.83
N ASN A 274 -24.70 -8.58 6.90
CA ASN A 274 -25.25 -9.57 7.83
C ASN A 274 -26.28 -10.47 7.15
N MET A 275 -26.30 -11.77 7.51
CA MET A 275 -27.24 -12.76 6.98
C MET A 275 -27.19 -12.92 5.44
N ALA A 276 -25.99 -12.76 4.85
CA ALA A 276 -25.71 -12.89 3.41
C ALA A 276 -26.44 -11.86 2.53
N ARG A 277 -26.70 -10.67 3.08
CA ARG A 277 -27.27 -9.51 2.37
C ARG A 277 -26.19 -8.48 2.08
N ASN A 278 -26.03 -8.11 0.81
CA ASN A 278 -25.24 -6.94 0.46
C ASN A 278 -26.05 -5.68 0.79
N ASN A 279 -25.89 -5.18 2.01
CA ASN A 279 -26.68 -4.04 2.48
C ASN A 279 -26.44 -2.78 1.65
N TYR A 280 -25.23 -2.57 1.13
CA TYR A 280 -24.86 -1.32 0.48
C TYR A 280 -25.61 -1.10 -0.83
N ASP A 281 -25.82 -2.18 -1.58
CA ASP A 281 -26.54 -2.17 -2.84
C ASP A 281 -28.03 -2.55 -2.67
N GLU A 282 -28.36 -3.51 -1.80
CA GLU A 282 -29.73 -4.07 -1.71
C GLU A 282 -30.67 -3.26 -0.80
N TRP A 283 -30.20 -2.69 0.31
CA TRP A 283 -31.10 -2.25 1.40
C TRP A 283 -32.03 -1.12 1.00
N HIS A 284 -31.52 -0.08 0.34
CA HIS A 284 -32.29 1.15 0.11
C HIS A 284 -33.47 0.92 -0.84
N ASP A 285 -33.25 0.24 -1.95
CA ASP A 285 -34.29 -0.08 -2.93
C ASP A 285 -35.31 -1.07 -2.33
N TRP A 286 -34.84 -2.06 -1.58
CA TRP A 286 -35.72 -2.99 -0.87
C TRP A 286 -36.58 -2.28 0.18
N ALA A 287 -35.98 -1.38 0.97
CA ALA A 287 -36.68 -0.59 1.98
C ALA A 287 -37.76 0.31 1.36
N GLU A 288 -37.46 0.96 0.23
CA GLU A 288 -38.42 1.78 -0.50
C GLU A 288 -39.60 0.95 -1.00
N ALA A 289 -39.34 -0.23 -1.58
CA ALA A 289 -40.38 -1.15 -2.04
C ALA A 289 -41.28 -1.69 -0.90
N HIS A 290 -40.80 -1.68 0.34
CA HIS A 290 -41.51 -2.17 1.53
C HIS A 290 -41.94 -1.04 2.48
N ALA A 291 -42.10 0.18 1.96
CA ALA A 291 -42.58 1.31 2.76
C ALA A 291 -43.95 1.01 3.42
N ASN A 292 -44.10 1.39 4.69
CA ASN A 292 -45.28 1.12 5.53
C ASN A 292 -45.59 -0.36 5.78
N GLN A 293 -44.60 -1.26 5.63
CA GLN A 293 -44.72 -2.68 5.97
C GLN A 293 -43.89 -3.03 7.21
N TYR A 294 -44.14 -4.20 7.80
CA TYR A 294 -43.38 -4.72 8.95
C TYR A 294 -43.27 -3.74 10.13
N ASP A 295 -44.35 -3.01 10.42
CA ASP A 295 -44.48 -1.95 11.43
C ASP A 295 -43.70 -0.64 11.13
N ALA A 296 -43.03 -0.53 9.99
CA ALA A 296 -42.42 0.74 9.56
C ALA A 296 -43.50 1.78 9.23
N VAL A 297 -43.19 3.06 9.45
CA VAL A 297 -43.98 4.20 8.96
C VAL A 297 -43.12 4.99 7.99
N GLY A 298 -43.52 5.03 6.71
CA GLY A 298 -42.68 5.53 5.63
C GLY A 298 -41.62 4.52 5.17
N VAL A 299 -40.54 5.03 4.55
CA VAL A 299 -39.38 4.21 4.15
C VAL A 299 -38.55 3.89 5.41
N PRO A 300 -38.35 2.60 5.75
CA PRO A 300 -37.64 2.20 6.95
C PRO A 300 -36.15 2.60 6.88
N VAL A 301 -35.64 3.14 7.97
CA VAL A 301 -34.20 3.42 8.15
C VAL A 301 -33.47 2.18 8.68
N TRP A 302 -32.19 2.03 8.33
CA TRP A 302 -31.33 0.95 8.83
C TRP A 302 -30.90 1.22 10.27
N ASP A 303 -31.81 0.98 11.20
CA ASP A 303 -31.59 1.06 12.63
C ASP A 303 -32.46 0.01 13.33
N TYR A 304 -31.82 -0.98 13.95
CA TYR A 304 -32.52 -2.08 14.61
C TYR A 304 -33.31 -1.64 15.85
N THR A 305 -32.97 -0.49 16.44
CA THR A 305 -33.75 0.11 17.55
C THR A 305 -35.01 0.82 17.08
N VAL A 306 -35.13 1.08 15.76
CA VAL A 306 -36.28 1.74 15.13
C VAL A 306 -37.14 0.72 14.37
N ASN A 307 -36.52 -0.07 13.49
CA ASN A 307 -37.22 -0.96 12.54
C ASN A 307 -36.78 -2.44 12.64
N PRO A 308 -36.82 -3.08 13.82
CA PRO A 308 -36.30 -4.45 13.99
C PRO A 308 -37.02 -5.46 13.07
N LYS A 309 -38.35 -5.39 12.97
CA LYS A 309 -39.15 -6.31 12.15
C LYS A 309 -38.87 -6.16 10.66
N THR A 310 -38.64 -4.95 10.18
CA THR A 310 -38.33 -4.71 8.77
C THR A 310 -36.96 -5.25 8.39
N ILE A 311 -35.96 -5.04 9.25
CA ILE A 311 -34.61 -5.59 9.06
C ILE A 311 -34.62 -7.13 9.14
N GLU A 312 -35.40 -7.70 10.08
CA GLU A 312 -35.59 -9.15 10.17
C GLU A 312 -36.27 -9.73 8.93
N ALA A 313 -37.31 -9.09 8.40
CA ALA A 313 -37.97 -9.55 7.18
C ALA A 313 -37.01 -9.56 5.98
N TYR A 314 -36.20 -8.52 5.86
CA TYR A 314 -35.14 -8.43 4.86
C TYR A 314 -34.11 -9.56 5.00
N TRP A 315 -33.64 -9.89 6.20
CA TRP A 315 -32.76 -11.05 6.41
C TRP A 315 -33.45 -12.38 6.11
N GLN A 316 -34.70 -12.55 6.55
CA GLN A 316 -35.46 -13.79 6.39
C GLN A 316 -35.65 -14.18 4.92
N GLU A 317 -35.96 -13.22 4.05
CA GLU A 317 -36.12 -13.47 2.62
C GLU A 317 -34.84 -14.04 1.99
N ARG A 318 -33.65 -13.51 2.33
CA ARG A 318 -32.38 -14.06 1.83
C ARG A 318 -32.06 -15.41 2.44
N LEU A 319 -32.38 -15.64 3.72
CA LEU A 319 -32.26 -16.98 4.32
C LEU A 319 -33.07 -18.01 3.55
N GLU A 320 -34.29 -17.66 3.14
CA GLU A 320 -35.18 -18.52 2.34
C GLU A 320 -34.67 -18.74 0.91
N GLU A 321 -34.26 -17.66 0.24
CA GLU A 321 -33.71 -17.71 -1.12
C GLU A 321 -32.42 -18.54 -1.19
N SER A 322 -31.61 -18.52 -0.12
CA SER A 322 -30.27 -19.11 -0.12
C SER A 322 -30.18 -20.53 0.44
N LYS A 323 -31.30 -21.14 0.87
CA LYS A 323 -31.37 -22.44 1.55
C LYS A 323 -30.60 -23.58 0.88
N GLU A 324 -30.55 -23.58 -0.46
CA GLU A 324 -29.94 -24.65 -1.23
C GLU A 324 -28.46 -24.41 -1.58
N TYR A 325 -27.86 -23.25 -1.24
CA TYR A 325 -26.49 -22.92 -1.62
C TYR A 325 -25.50 -23.12 -0.47
N ASN A 326 -24.21 -23.13 -0.79
CA ASN A 326 -23.14 -23.28 0.18
C ASN A 326 -22.85 -21.93 0.84
N MET A 327 -23.68 -21.51 1.80
CA MET A 327 -23.57 -20.21 2.45
C MET A 327 -22.79 -20.27 3.77
N ILE A 328 -22.11 -19.16 4.09
CA ILE A 328 -21.57 -18.85 5.41
C ILE A 328 -22.21 -17.54 5.88
N TYR A 329 -22.97 -17.57 6.97
CA TYR A 329 -23.74 -16.41 7.40
C TYR A 329 -22.97 -15.54 8.39
N THR A 330 -22.82 -14.25 8.04
CA THR A 330 -22.22 -13.25 8.93
C THR A 330 -23.25 -12.76 9.96
N LEU A 331 -22.92 -12.92 11.23
CA LEU A 331 -23.75 -12.49 12.37
C LEU A 331 -23.41 -11.07 12.83
N GLY A 332 -24.30 -10.48 13.64
CA GLY A 332 -24.19 -9.14 14.18
C GLY A 332 -24.91 -8.09 13.34
N ILE A 333 -24.64 -6.81 13.60
CA ILE A 333 -25.12 -5.69 12.79
C ILE A 333 -24.10 -4.55 12.79
N ARG A 334 -23.84 -3.99 11.61
CA ARG A 334 -23.10 -2.74 11.39
C ARG A 334 -23.95 -1.79 10.54
N GLY A 335 -23.41 -0.66 10.11
CA GLY A 335 -24.08 0.23 9.17
C GLY A 335 -24.35 -0.45 7.82
N VAL A 336 -25.10 0.23 6.95
CA VAL A 336 -25.42 -0.25 5.59
C VAL A 336 -24.18 -0.53 4.74
N HIS A 337 -23.09 0.18 5.04
CA HIS A 337 -21.75 -0.04 4.48
C HIS A 337 -20.74 -0.14 5.65
N ASP A 338 -19.45 0.05 5.41
CA ASP A 338 -18.37 0.05 6.41
C ASP A 338 -18.43 1.22 7.42
N SER A 339 -19.56 1.38 8.11
CA SER A 339 -19.81 2.35 9.16
C SER A 339 -20.37 1.67 10.42
N PRO A 340 -20.26 2.30 11.61
CA PRO A 340 -20.93 1.81 12.81
C PRO A 340 -22.46 1.71 12.64
N PHE A 341 -23.10 0.73 13.29
CA PHE A 341 -24.58 0.66 13.28
C PHE A 341 -25.21 1.86 14.00
N LEU A 342 -26.40 2.25 13.53
CA LEU A 342 -27.22 3.30 14.14
C LEU A 342 -28.01 2.76 15.34
N TYR A 343 -28.27 3.64 16.31
CA TYR A 343 -28.95 3.30 17.55
C TYR A 343 -29.76 4.50 18.10
N GLU A 344 -30.49 5.19 17.23
CA GLU A 344 -31.19 6.45 17.53
C GLU A 344 -32.17 6.34 18.72
N ASN A 345 -32.85 5.19 18.87
CA ASN A 345 -33.79 4.96 19.98
C ASN A 345 -33.14 4.34 21.23
N LEU A 346 -31.82 4.14 21.24
CA LEU A 346 -31.12 3.58 22.40
C LEU A 346 -30.94 4.66 23.49
N LYS A 347 -31.78 4.59 24.51
CA LYS A 347 -31.68 5.45 25.70
C LYS A 347 -30.35 5.21 26.42
N ASN A 348 -29.59 6.28 26.68
CA ASN A 348 -28.27 6.23 27.32
C ASN A 348 -27.34 5.23 26.61
N PRO A 349 -26.76 5.57 25.43
CA PRO A 349 -25.97 4.66 24.62
C PRO A 349 -24.56 4.42 25.20
N THR A 350 -24.49 3.95 26.44
CA THR A 350 -23.27 3.45 27.08
C THR A 350 -22.76 2.21 26.37
N LEU A 351 -21.49 1.87 26.57
CA LEU A 351 -20.90 0.64 26.03
C LEU A 351 -21.74 -0.60 26.39
N GLU A 352 -22.17 -0.71 27.64
CA GLU A 352 -23.00 -1.83 28.12
C GLU A 352 -24.33 -1.96 27.37
N ASN A 353 -25.01 -0.84 27.10
CA ASN A 353 -26.29 -0.86 26.38
C ASN A 353 -26.11 -1.19 24.89
N LYS A 354 -24.99 -0.75 24.28
CA LYS A 354 -24.63 -1.16 22.91
C LYS A 354 -24.32 -2.65 22.82
N VAL A 355 -23.60 -3.20 23.80
CA VAL A 355 -23.34 -4.64 23.91
C VAL A 355 -24.65 -5.43 24.01
N LYS A 356 -25.58 -5.01 24.88
CA LYS A 356 -26.90 -5.66 25.01
C LYS A 356 -27.71 -5.63 23.72
N LEU A 357 -27.68 -4.52 22.98
CA LEU A 357 -28.33 -4.39 21.69
C LEU A 357 -27.73 -5.37 20.67
N LEU A 358 -26.40 -5.41 20.53
CA LEU A 358 -25.74 -6.33 19.61
C LEU A 358 -25.99 -7.80 20.00
N GLN A 359 -26.01 -8.14 21.30
CA GLN A 359 -26.39 -9.47 21.77
C GLN A 359 -27.81 -9.84 21.34
N THR A 360 -28.76 -8.91 21.50
CA THR A 360 -30.16 -9.13 21.11
C THR A 360 -30.29 -9.44 19.62
N VAL A 361 -29.54 -8.72 18.78
CA VAL A 361 -29.52 -8.95 17.33
C VAL A 361 -28.97 -10.34 16.99
N ILE A 362 -27.84 -10.72 17.60
CA ILE A 362 -27.21 -12.03 17.37
C ILE A 362 -28.15 -13.17 17.80
N ASP A 363 -28.75 -13.06 18.99
CA ASP A 363 -29.68 -14.06 19.51
C ASP A 363 -30.88 -14.22 18.56
N ARG A 364 -31.39 -13.11 17.98
CA ARG A 364 -32.48 -13.17 17.01
C ARG A 364 -32.05 -13.81 15.69
N GLN A 365 -30.89 -13.46 15.16
CA GLN A 365 -30.36 -14.08 13.94
C GLN A 365 -30.18 -15.59 14.08
N ARG A 366 -29.69 -16.05 15.24
CA ARG A 366 -29.58 -17.48 15.58
C ARG A 366 -30.94 -18.17 15.57
N GLN A 367 -31.95 -17.54 16.15
CA GLN A 367 -33.31 -18.06 16.14
C GLN A 367 -33.89 -18.13 14.72
N MET A 368 -33.63 -17.14 13.85
CA MET A 368 -34.07 -17.16 12.45
C MET A 368 -33.38 -18.28 11.65
N ILE A 369 -32.10 -18.54 11.90
CA ILE A 369 -31.37 -19.68 11.32
C ILE A 369 -32.04 -20.98 11.75
N LYS A 370 -32.34 -21.15 13.04
CA LYS A 370 -33.05 -22.33 13.54
C LYS A 370 -34.43 -22.51 12.91
N GLU A 371 -35.20 -21.43 12.76
CA GLU A 371 -36.53 -21.44 12.11
C GLU A 371 -36.43 -21.88 10.64
N THR A 372 -35.34 -21.48 9.97
CA THR A 372 -35.13 -21.72 8.53
C THR A 372 -34.52 -23.09 8.24
N PHE A 373 -33.55 -23.54 9.06
CA PHE A 373 -32.69 -24.70 8.82
C PHE A 373 -32.87 -25.83 9.85
N GLY A 374 -33.64 -25.60 10.92
CA GLY A 374 -34.00 -26.60 11.94
C GLY A 374 -33.14 -26.57 13.22
N ALA A 375 -31.93 -26.03 13.16
CA ALA A 375 -31.05 -25.87 14.32
C ALA A 375 -30.23 -24.57 14.20
N GLU A 376 -29.78 -24.01 15.33
CA GLU A 376 -29.02 -22.76 15.34
C GLU A 376 -27.62 -22.92 14.72
N ASP A 377 -27.06 -24.13 14.77
CA ASP A 377 -25.74 -24.52 14.26
C ASP A 377 -25.83 -25.30 12.92
N ALA A 378 -27.00 -25.31 12.27
CA ALA A 378 -27.24 -26.07 11.04
C ALA A 378 -26.41 -25.58 9.84
N VAL A 379 -25.90 -24.35 9.89
CA VAL A 379 -25.14 -23.69 8.82
C VAL A 379 -23.90 -22.98 9.40
N PRO A 380 -22.78 -22.92 8.64
CA PRO A 380 -21.59 -22.19 9.07
C PRO A 380 -21.89 -20.71 9.29
N GLN A 381 -21.36 -20.16 10.39
CA GLN A 381 -21.55 -18.78 10.79
C GLN A 381 -20.24 -18.13 11.19
N VAL A 382 -20.09 -16.85 10.87
CA VAL A 382 -18.93 -16.03 11.24
C VAL A 382 -19.35 -14.82 12.03
N PHE A 383 -18.49 -14.41 12.97
CA PHE A 383 -18.55 -13.10 13.61
C PHE A 383 -17.19 -12.40 13.45
N VAL A 384 -17.22 -11.17 12.96
CA VAL A 384 -16.03 -10.38 12.66
C VAL A 384 -15.99 -9.15 13.59
N PRO A 385 -15.14 -9.11 14.63
CA PRO A 385 -14.98 -7.96 15.51
C PRO A 385 -14.21 -6.80 14.84
N TYR A 386 -14.70 -6.32 13.69
CA TYR A 386 -14.07 -5.26 12.91
C TYR A 386 -14.31 -3.88 13.53
N GLU A 387 -13.28 -3.03 13.51
CA GLU A 387 -13.31 -1.66 14.01
C GLU A 387 -13.98 -1.50 15.40
N GLU A 388 -15.13 -0.82 15.48
CA GLU A 388 -15.86 -0.53 16.71
C GLU A 388 -16.52 -1.78 17.31
N THR A 389 -16.81 -2.79 16.49
CA THR A 389 -17.39 -4.06 16.95
C THR A 389 -16.40 -4.81 17.86
N GLY A 390 -15.09 -4.58 17.69
CA GLY A 390 -14.06 -5.08 18.59
C GLY A 390 -14.16 -4.52 20.03
N GLU A 391 -14.62 -3.27 20.19
CA GLU A 391 -14.87 -2.68 21.52
C GLU A 391 -16.06 -3.37 22.21
N LEU A 392 -17.12 -3.64 21.44
CA LEU A 392 -18.32 -4.32 21.92
C LEU A 392 -18.03 -5.78 22.30
N TYR A 393 -17.26 -6.48 21.46
CA TYR A 393 -16.82 -7.83 21.77
C TYR A 393 -15.97 -7.88 23.05
N ASN A 394 -15.02 -6.96 23.20
CA ASN A 394 -14.14 -6.93 24.37
C ASN A 394 -14.82 -6.39 25.63
N GLY A 395 -15.90 -5.61 25.50
CA GLY A 395 -16.50 -4.86 26.60
C GLY A 395 -15.56 -3.77 27.14
N GLU A 396 -14.73 -3.16 26.28
CA GLU A 396 -13.82 -2.07 26.65
C GLU A 396 -13.80 -1.02 25.52
N SER A 397 -14.06 0.25 25.86
CA SER A 397 -14.00 1.35 24.87
C SER A 397 -12.56 1.59 24.39
N ARG A 398 -12.40 2.13 23.17
CA ARG A 398 -11.08 2.47 22.58
C ARG A 398 -10.19 3.31 23.51
N ASP A 399 -10.77 4.24 24.26
CA ASP A 399 -10.05 5.09 25.22
C ASP A 399 -9.88 4.45 26.61
N GLY A 400 -10.41 3.24 26.81
CA GLY A 400 -10.35 2.47 28.05
C GLY A 400 -11.20 3.00 29.20
N LYS A 401 -12.03 4.03 28.98
CA LYS A 401 -12.82 4.68 30.03
C LYS A 401 -14.07 3.90 30.42
N GLU A 402 -14.72 3.21 29.48
CA GLU A 402 -15.88 2.37 29.73
C GLU A 402 -15.48 0.90 29.70
N LYS A 403 -16.01 0.13 30.67
CA LYS A 403 -15.78 -1.31 30.79
C LYS A 403 -17.06 -2.01 31.20
N CYS A 404 -17.40 -3.10 30.51
CA CYS A 404 -18.51 -3.98 30.84
C CYS A 404 -18.15 -5.43 30.47
N GLU A 405 -19.11 -6.34 30.62
CA GLU A 405 -19.03 -7.63 29.95
C GLU A 405 -19.23 -7.40 28.43
N GLY A 406 -18.43 -8.06 27.60
CA GLY A 406 -18.54 -7.96 26.14
C GLY A 406 -19.60 -8.89 25.57
N VAL A 407 -19.82 -8.80 24.26
CA VAL A 407 -20.77 -9.66 23.53
C VAL A 407 -20.37 -11.14 23.67
N LYS A 408 -21.35 -12.01 23.96
CA LYS A 408 -21.16 -13.46 24.03
C LYS A 408 -21.49 -14.09 22.69
N ILE A 409 -20.48 -14.71 22.10
CA ILE A 409 -20.63 -15.42 20.83
C ILE A 409 -20.82 -16.92 21.10
N PRO A 410 -21.84 -17.59 20.53
CA PRO A 410 -22.04 -19.04 20.66
C PRO A 410 -20.82 -19.85 20.19
N GLU A 411 -20.47 -20.92 20.91
CA GLU A 411 -19.20 -21.67 20.75
C GLU A 411 -18.97 -22.25 19.34
N ASP A 412 -20.02 -22.51 18.57
CA ASP A 412 -19.97 -23.03 17.20
C ASP A 412 -19.70 -21.97 16.12
N VAL A 413 -19.82 -20.68 16.45
CA VAL A 413 -19.57 -19.58 15.52
C VAL A 413 -18.07 -19.35 15.35
N MET A 414 -17.62 -19.29 14.10
CA MET A 414 -16.24 -18.94 13.73
C MET A 414 -15.94 -17.48 14.08
N MET A 415 -14.91 -17.26 14.89
CA MET A 415 -14.40 -15.91 15.16
C MET A 415 -13.38 -15.53 14.09
N VAL A 416 -13.65 -14.50 13.28
CA VAL A 416 -12.73 -14.04 12.22
C VAL A 416 -12.10 -12.73 12.67
N TRP A 417 -10.89 -12.79 13.20
CA TRP A 417 -10.12 -11.63 13.64
C TRP A 417 -9.69 -10.78 12.44
N THR A 418 -9.25 -9.55 12.66
CA THR A 418 -8.83 -8.66 11.57
C THR A 418 -7.44 -8.10 11.81
N GLU A 419 -6.72 -7.85 10.73
CA GLU A 419 -5.55 -6.97 10.78
C GLU A 419 -6.00 -5.49 10.69
N ASP A 420 -5.04 -4.58 10.57
CA ASP A 420 -5.24 -3.13 10.66
C ASP A 420 -5.52 -2.44 9.31
N ASN A 421 -5.77 -3.24 8.28
CA ASN A 421 -5.85 -2.93 6.87
C ASN A 421 -4.48 -2.70 6.19
N PHE A 422 -3.35 -2.88 6.88
CA PHE A 422 -1.99 -2.71 6.35
C PHE A 422 -1.08 -3.92 6.59
N GLY A 423 -1.64 -5.03 7.07
CA GLY A 423 -1.01 -6.33 7.23
C GLY A 423 -0.76 -6.74 8.67
N TYR A 424 -0.98 -5.89 9.68
CA TYR A 424 -0.64 -6.22 11.06
C TYR A 424 -1.87 -6.66 11.86
N ALA A 425 -1.89 -7.92 12.31
CA ALA A 425 -2.98 -8.46 13.14
C ALA A 425 -3.25 -7.55 14.35
N ARG A 426 -4.50 -7.10 14.52
CA ARG A 426 -4.89 -6.19 15.61
C ARG A 426 -4.98 -6.94 16.94
N GLN A 427 -5.81 -7.97 16.96
CA GLN A 427 -6.06 -8.85 18.10
C GLN A 427 -6.03 -10.30 17.63
N LEU A 428 -5.50 -11.17 18.47
CA LEU A 428 -5.51 -12.63 18.28
C LEU A 428 -6.25 -13.30 19.44
N PRO A 429 -6.77 -14.53 19.25
CA PRO A 429 -7.59 -15.17 20.27
C PRO A 429 -6.77 -15.50 21.51
N LYS A 430 -7.38 -15.25 22.68
CA LYS A 430 -6.86 -15.65 23.98
C LYS A 430 -6.86 -17.17 24.12
N PRO A 431 -6.07 -17.76 25.05
CA PRO A 431 -6.02 -19.21 25.23
C PRO A 431 -7.38 -19.91 25.42
N GLU A 432 -8.38 -19.24 26.00
CA GLU A 432 -9.75 -19.79 26.09
C GLU A 432 -10.52 -19.65 24.77
N GLU A 433 -10.40 -18.52 24.07
CA GLU A 433 -11.00 -18.30 22.74
C GLU A 433 -10.42 -19.27 21.70
N GLN A 434 -9.19 -19.75 21.89
CA GLN A 434 -8.56 -20.76 21.04
C GLN A 434 -9.21 -22.14 21.12
N LYS A 435 -9.98 -22.44 22.18
CA LYS A 435 -10.61 -23.76 22.40
C LYS A 435 -12.02 -23.87 21.83
N ARG A 436 -12.56 -22.77 21.29
CA ARG A 436 -13.95 -22.70 20.80
C ARG A 436 -14.19 -23.70 19.67
N ALA A 437 -15.36 -24.34 19.66
CA ALA A 437 -15.69 -25.41 18.72
C ALA A 437 -15.75 -24.92 17.26
N GLY A 438 -16.23 -23.70 17.03
CA GLY A 438 -16.23 -23.04 15.74
C GLY A 438 -14.85 -22.55 15.30
N GLY A 439 -13.83 -22.62 16.15
CA GLY A 439 -12.48 -22.19 15.81
C GLY A 439 -12.34 -20.68 15.58
N ASN A 440 -11.19 -20.30 15.02
CA ASN A 440 -10.80 -18.90 14.81
C ASN A 440 -10.19 -18.72 13.41
N GLY A 441 -10.19 -17.48 12.93
CA GLY A 441 -9.76 -17.11 11.59
C GLY A 441 -9.17 -15.70 11.50
N ILE A 442 -8.78 -15.29 10.29
CA ILE A 442 -8.28 -13.94 10.00
C ILE A 442 -8.92 -13.39 8.72
N TYR A 443 -9.26 -12.11 8.75
CA TYR A 443 -9.49 -11.25 7.61
C TYR A 443 -8.24 -10.39 7.38
N TYR A 444 -7.60 -10.56 6.22
CA TYR A 444 -6.33 -9.94 5.83
C TYR A 444 -6.47 -9.05 4.59
N HIS A 445 -5.54 -8.13 4.33
CA HIS A 445 -5.53 -7.28 3.13
C HIS A 445 -4.25 -7.45 2.29
N LEU A 446 -4.42 -7.62 0.98
CA LEU A 446 -3.37 -7.49 -0.04
C LEU A 446 -3.58 -6.25 -0.93
N ALA A 447 -4.81 -5.74 -0.96
CA ALA A 447 -5.19 -4.44 -1.47
C ALA A 447 -6.15 -3.79 -0.46
N TYR A 448 -6.18 -2.46 -0.41
CA TYR A 448 -7.06 -1.72 0.48
C TYR A 448 -7.35 -0.32 -0.05
N GLN A 449 -8.61 0.09 0.03
CA GLN A 449 -9.04 1.46 -0.21
C GLN A 449 -9.64 2.07 1.06
N GLY A 450 -8.86 2.92 1.74
CA GLY A 450 -9.36 3.62 2.90
C GLY A 450 -8.33 4.52 3.56
N TYR A 451 -8.64 5.00 4.77
CA TYR A 451 -7.78 5.89 5.52
C TYR A 451 -6.65 5.12 6.22
N PRO A 452 -5.39 5.63 6.27
CA PRO A 452 -4.94 6.94 5.79
C PRO A 452 -4.62 7.05 4.30
N THR A 453 -4.48 5.93 3.58
CA THR A 453 -4.26 5.92 2.12
C THR A 453 -4.59 4.55 1.53
N ALA A 454 -4.87 4.51 0.23
CA ALA A 454 -5.08 3.26 -0.51
C ALA A 454 -3.75 2.62 -0.96
N TYR A 455 -3.78 1.31 -1.24
CA TYR A 455 -2.71 0.58 -1.93
C TYR A 455 -3.30 -0.56 -2.78
N ASP A 456 -3.72 -0.23 -3.99
CA ASP A 456 -4.48 -1.10 -4.89
C ASP A 456 -4.09 -0.89 -6.36
N TRP A 457 -3.11 -0.01 -6.66
CA TRP A 457 -2.58 0.16 -8.02
C TRP A 457 -1.41 -0.79 -8.31
N LEU A 458 -0.43 -0.89 -7.42
CA LEU A 458 0.76 -1.73 -7.63
C LEU A 458 0.93 -2.75 -6.49
N TYR A 459 1.31 -3.98 -6.84
CA TYR A 459 1.64 -4.97 -5.81
C TYR A 459 2.98 -4.64 -5.16
N THR A 460 2.90 -4.18 -3.90
CA THR A 460 4.05 -3.66 -3.14
C THR A 460 4.15 -4.25 -1.73
N THR A 461 3.36 -5.28 -1.42
CA THR A 461 3.35 -5.91 -0.10
C THR A 461 4.49 -6.94 0.01
N PRO A 462 5.45 -6.78 0.93
CA PRO A 462 6.57 -7.71 1.06
C PRO A 462 6.10 -9.09 1.54
N LEU A 463 6.56 -10.16 0.89
CA LEU A 463 6.19 -11.53 1.28
C LEU A 463 6.63 -11.92 2.71
N PRO A 464 7.79 -11.47 3.23
CA PRO A 464 8.13 -11.74 4.63
C PRO A 464 7.12 -11.18 5.64
N LEU A 465 6.41 -10.08 5.32
CA LEU A 465 5.31 -9.58 6.16
C LEU A 465 4.18 -10.59 6.25
N ILE A 466 3.73 -11.09 5.08
CA ILE A 466 2.65 -12.06 4.99
C ILE A 466 3.04 -13.35 5.72
N GLN A 467 4.28 -13.82 5.54
CA GLN A 467 4.78 -15.01 6.22
C GLN A 467 4.77 -14.84 7.75
N GLU A 468 5.34 -13.76 8.27
CA GLU A 468 5.44 -13.52 9.72
C GLU A 468 4.05 -13.42 10.37
N GLU A 469 3.14 -12.66 9.76
CA GLU A 469 1.81 -12.39 10.31
C GLU A 469 0.91 -13.63 10.21
N LEU A 470 0.96 -14.40 9.12
CA LEU A 470 0.17 -15.62 8.99
C LEU A 470 0.69 -16.77 9.84
N GLU A 471 2.01 -16.91 10.02
CA GLU A 471 2.57 -17.85 11.00
C GLU A 471 2.12 -17.48 12.42
N LYS A 472 2.12 -16.18 12.76
CA LYS A 472 1.64 -15.67 14.06
C LYS A 472 0.15 -15.99 14.27
N VAL A 473 -0.69 -15.74 13.27
CA VAL A 473 -2.14 -16.09 13.28
C VAL A 473 -2.33 -17.59 13.45
N TYR A 474 -1.62 -18.41 12.68
CA TYR A 474 -1.71 -19.87 12.75
C TYR A 474 -1.28 -20.40 14.11
N ASN A 475 -0.20 -19.86 14.68
CA ASN A 475 0.30 -20.25 16.01
C ASN A 475 -0.65 -19.85 17.14
N ALA A 476 -1.47 -18.81 16.94
CA ALA A 476 -2.56 -18.45 17.84
C ALA A 476 -3.83 -19.30 17.65
N ASN A 477 -3.76 -20.45 16.96
CA ASN A 477 -4.90 -21.34 16.69
C ASN A 477 -6.06 -20.69 15.91
N ALA A 478 -5.78 -19.66 15.12
CA ALA A 478 -6.71 -19.13 14.11
C ALA A 478 -6.53 -19.87 12.79
N ARG A 479 -7.11 -21.07 12.68
CA ARG A 479 -6.88 -22.05 11.60
C ARG A 479 -8.15 -22.50 10.88
N GLU A 480 -9.32 -21.98 11.26
CA GLU A 480 -10.58 -22.42 10.67
C GLU A 480 -10.91 -21.62 9.40
N PHE A 481 -10.72 -20.28 9.42
CA PHE A 481 -11.23 -19.39 8.38
C PHE A 481 -10.26 -18.27 7.99
N TRP A 482 -9.63 -18.32 6.82
CA TRP A 482 -8.76 -17.25 6.30
C TRP A 482 -9.35 -16.63 5.04
N ILE A 483 -9.63 -15.33 5.10
CA ILE A 483 -10.13 -14.56 3.95
C ILE A 483 -9.22 -13.36 3.72
N VAL A 484 -8.90 -13.08 2.46
CA VAL A 484 -8.00 -11.98 2.09
C VAL A 484 -8.65 -11.03 1.10
N ASN A 485 -8.68 -9.73 1.41
CA ASN A 485 -9.06 -8.68 0.47
C ASN A 485 -7.99 -8.58 -0.62
N VAL A 486 -8.41 -8.79 -1.86
CA VAL A 486 -7.53 -8.75 -3.05
C VAL A 486 -7.85 -7.59 -3.99
N GLY A 487 -8.71 -6.66 -3.57
CA GLY A 487 -9.17 -5.57 -4.42
C GLY A 487 -9.86 -6.12 -5.67
N ASP A 488 -9.41 -5.62 -6.81
CA ASP A 488 -9.77 -6.07 -8.16
C ASP A 488 -9.14 -7.42 -8.60
N ILE A 489 -8.55 -8.19 -7.69
CA ILE A 489 -7.67 -9.36 -7.92
C ILE A 489 -6.31 -8.96 -8.53
N LYS A 490 -6.29 -8.18 -9.61
CA LYS A 490 -5.07 -7.56 -10.13
C LYS A 490 -4.83 -6.26 -9.35
N PRO A 491 -3.62 -5.98 -8.85
CA PRO A 491 -2.35 -6.65 -9.11
C PRO A 491 -1.93 -7.68 -8.03
N ALA A 492 -2.83 -8.08 -7.13
CA ALA A 492 -2.51 -8.86 -5.94
C ALA A 492 -2.14 -10.33 -6.19
N GLU A 493 -2.04 -10.80 -7.44
CA GLU A 493 -2.01 -12.23 -7.76
C GLU A 493 -0.79 -12.96 -7.17
N LEU A 494 0.38 -12.32 -7.15
CA LEU A 494 1.60 -12.91 -6.58
C LEU A 494 1.46 -13.12 -5.07
N GLY A 495 0.91 -12.13 -4.37
CA GLY A 495 0.61 -12.21 -2.93
C GLY A 495 -0.49 -13.20 -2.61
N LEU A 496 -1.52 -13.23 -3.47
CA LEU A 496 -2.65 -14.16 -3.34
C LEU A 496 -2.17 -15.61 -3.47
N GLN A 497 -1.31 -15.90 -4.45
CA GLN A 497 -0.75 -17.24 -4.61
C GLN A 497 0.08 -17.64 -3.38
N PHE A 498 0.91 -16.73 -2.85
CA PHE A 498 1.69 -16.98 -1.63
C PHE A 498 0.80 -17.22 -0.40
N PHE A 499 -0.21 -16.35 -0.20
CA PHE A 499 -1.20 -16.48 0.88
C PHE A 499 -1.91 -17.83 0.83
N MET A 500 -2.38 -18.24 -0.35
CA MET A 500 -3.12 -19.51 -0.51
C MET A 500 -2.23 -20.74 -0.33
N GLN A 501 -0.97 -20.66 -0.72
CA GLN A 501 -0.01 -21.74 -0.45
C GLN A 501 0.24 -21.92 1.06
N LEU A 502 0.36 -20.82 1.83
CA LEU A 502 0.46 -20.90 3.29
C LEU A 502 -0.85 -21.35 3.96
N ALA A 503 -2.01 -20.93 3.43
CA ALA A 503 -3.31 -21.38 3.93
C ALA A 503 -3.54 -22.88 3.69
N TYR A 504 -3.07 -23.40 2.55
CA TYR A 504 -3.13 -24.83 2.24
C TYR A 504 -2.08 -25.62 3.03
N ASP A 505 -0.85 -25.14 3.11
CA ASP A 505 0.22 -25.73 3.91
C ASP A 505 1.10 -24.65 4.53
N ILE A 506 0.90 -24.40 5.82
CA ILE A 506 1.64 -23.37 6.58
C ILE A 506 3.16 -23.60 6.57
N ASN A 507 3.60 -24.83 6.31
CA ASN A 507 5.02 -25.20 6.26
C ASN A 507 5.57 -25.23 4.82
N ALA A 508 4.80 -24.81 3.80
CA ALA A 508 5.24 -24.79 2.41
C ALA A 508 6.48 -23.91 2.20
N TYR A 509 6.56 -22.80 2.95
CA TYR A 509 7.68 -21.89 2.99
C TYR A 509 7.98 -21.56 4.45
N PRO A 510 8.97 -22.23 5.07
CA PRO A 510 9.42 -21.89 6.41
C PRO A 510 9.98 -20.46 6.50
N LYS A 511 10.12 -19.94 7.73
CA LYS A 511 10.74 -18.64 8.00
C LYS A 511 12.00 -18.40 7.16
N ASN A 512 12.10 -17.20 6.59
CA ASN A 512 13.21 -16.73 5.76
C ASN A 512 13.34 -17.46 4.40
N THR A 513 12.32 -18.19 3.94
CA THR A 513 12.31 -18.82 2.61
C THR A 513 11.27 -18.22 1.65
N ALA A 514 10.76 -17.02 1.93
CA ALA A 514 9.83 -16.33 1.03
C ALA A 514 10.45 -16.06 -0.37
N ASN A 515 11.77 -15.83 -0.45
CA ASN A 515 12.48 -15.68 -1.74
C ASN A 515 12.43 -16.97 -2.58
N THR A 516 12.40 -18.16 -1.93
CA THR A 516 12.25 -19.44 -2.63
C THR A 516 10.89 -19.55 -3.33
N PHE A 517 9.83 -18.94 -2.79
CA PHE A 517 8.55 -18.83 -3.50
C PHE A 517 8.72 -18.01 -4.78
N LEU A 518 9.35 -16.84 -4.70
CA LEU A 518 9.57 -15.97 -5.86
C LEU A 518 10.40 -16.68 -6.95
N GLN A 519 11.44 -17.42 -6.56
CA GLN A 519 12.24 -18.22 -7.48
C GLN A 519 11.38 -19.28 -8.19
N LYS A 520 10.61 -20.08 -7.44
CA LYS A 520 9.70 -21.09 -8.03
C LYS A 520 8.64 -20.45 -8.93
N SER A 521 8.10 -19.30 -8.53
CA SER A 521 7.15 -18.54 -9.33
C SER A 521 7.78 -18.01 -10.62
N ALA A 522 9.03 -17.53 -10.59
CA ALA A 522 9.73 -17.11 -11.80
C ALA A 522 9.97 -18.29 -12.78
N GLN A 523 10.32 -19.48 -12.26
CA GLN A 523 10.42 -20.70 -13.07
C GLN A 523 9.06 -21.07 -13.68
N GLN A 524 7.99 -21.05 -12.88
CA GLN A 524 6.65 -21.42 -13.31
C GLN A 524 6.05 -20.42 -14.31
N HIS A 525 6.19 -19.12 -14.06
CA HIS A 525 5.51 -18.05 -14.79
C HIS A 525 6.30 -17.59 -16.01
N PHE A 526 7.62 -17.49 -15.90
CA PHE A 526 8.48 -16.92 -16.96
C PHE A 526 9.35 -17.97 -17.67
N LYS A 527 9.24 -19.24 -17.27
CA LYS A 527 9.97 -20.38 -17.86
C LYS A 527 11.49 -20.23 -17.77
N MET A 528 11.95 -19.63 -16.68
CA MET A 528 13.35 -19.38 -16.41
C MET A 528 14.05 -20.62 -15.83
N ASP A 529 15.35 -20.73 -16.09
CA ASP A 529 16.22 -21.64 -15.33
C ASP A 529 16.44 -21.15 -13.89
N GLU A 530 17.12 -21.95 -13.07
CA GLU A 530 17.32 -21.67 -11.65
C GLU A 530 18.06 -20.35 -11.39
N ILE A 531 19.07 -20.01 -12.19
CA ILE A 531 19.90 -18.80 -12.03
C ILE A 531 19.11 -17.56 -12.44
N GLN A 532 18.42 -17.63 -13.58
CA GLN A 532 17.55 -16.56 -14.03
C GLN A 532 16.40 -16.30 -13.06
N ALA A 533 15.84 -17.37 -12.49
CA ALA A 533 14.76 -17.29 -11.52
C ALA A 533 15.22 -16.67 -10.19
N GLU A 534 16.43 -17.01 -9.72
CA GLU A 534 17.06 -16.36 -8.56
C GLU A 534 17.27 -14.86 -8.81
N GLU A 535 17.75 -14.49 -10.01
CA GLU A 535 17.92 -13.09 -10.39
C GLU A 535 16.62 -12.27 -10.30
N VAL A 536 15.49 -12.87 -10.71
CA VAL A 536 14.15 -12.27 -10.61
C VAL A 536 13.64 -12.24 -9.18
N ALA A 537 13.85 -13.31 -8.42
CA ALA A 537 13.45 -13.40 -7.01
C ALA A 537 14.10 -12.28 -6.20
N ASP A 538 15.41 -12.11 -6.35
CA ASP A 538 16.17 -11.04 -5.69
C ASP A 538 15.70 -9.66 -6.14
N LEU A 539 15.42 -9.46 -7.44
CA LEU A 539 14.91 -8.20 -7.96
C LEU A 539 13.55 -7.83 -7.34
N ILE A 540 12.61 -8.78 -7.23
CA ILE A 540 11.28 -8.53 -6.65
C ILE A 540 11.40 -8.27 -5.14
N THR A 541 12.26 -9.03 -4.44
CA THR A 541 12.58 -8.82 -3.04
C THR A 541 13.13 -7.41 -2.79
N ASP A 542 14.15 -7.01 -3.55
CA ASP A 542 14.77 -5.68 -3.45
C ASP A 542 13.76 -4.56 -3.73
N PHE A 543 12.89 -4.78 -4.74
CA PHE A 543 11.79 -3.86 -5.06
C PHE A 543 10.78 -3.71 -3.91
N HIS A 544 10.35 -4.82 -3.28
CA HIS A 544 9.46 -4.75 -2.13
C HIS A 544 10.10 -4.04 -0.94
N ASN A 545 11.42 -4.21 -0.74
CA ASN A 545 12.16 -3.51 0.31
C ASN A 545 12.21 -1.98 0.05
N LEU A 546 12.42 -1.56 -1.21
CA LEU A 546 12.34 -0.15 -1.60
C LEU A 546 10.94 0.45 -1.31
N CYS A 547 9.88 -0.29 -1.62
CA CYS A 547 8.50 0.17 -1.43
C CYS A 547 8.04 0.17 0.03
N ARG A 548 8.77 -0.49 0.95
CA ARG A 548 8.38 -0.59 2.35
C ARG A 548 8.33 0.77 3.02
N SER A 549 9.36 1.59 2.86
CA SER A 549 9.41 2.91 3.49
C SER A 549 8.36 3.87 2.96
N LYS A 550 7.94 3.68 1.70
CA LYS A 550 6.81 4.42 1.12
C LYS A 550 6.28 3.74 -0.14
N ARG A 551 5.01 3.32 -0.10
CA ARG A 551 4.29 2.79 -1.28
C ARG A 551 4.07 3.92 -2.30
N PRO A 552 4.09 3.63 -3.62
CA PRO A 552 3.91 4.63 -4.68
C PRO A 552 2.66 5.50 -4.51
N GLU A 553 1.53 4.90 -4.13
CA GLU A 553 0.25 5.57 -3.87
C GLU A 553 0.35 6.52 -2.68
N ALA A 554 1.10 6.15 -1.65
CA ALA A 554 1.30 6.93 -0.43
C ALA A 554 2.35 8.04 -0.58
N MET A 555 3.09 8.11 -1.71
CA MET A 555 4.11 9.13 -1.93
C MET A 555 3.53 10.55 -1.98
N THR A 556 2.26 10.68 -2.37
CA THR A 556 1.53 11.94 -2.38
C THR A 556 0.25 11.81 -1.56
N PRO A 557 0.06 12.64 -0.52
CA PRO A 557 -1.21 12.71 0.17
C PRO A 557 -2.26 13.37 -0.73
N PHE A 558 -3.46 12.80 -0.80
CA PHE A 558 -4.55 13.34 -1.62
C PHE A 558 -4.97 14.78 -1.25
N TRP A 559 -4.64 15.25 -0.04
CA TRP A 559 -5.09 16.54 0.51
C TRP A 559 -3.98 17.48 0.98
N ASP A 560 -2.70 17.08 0.95
CA ASP A 560 -1.60 17.95 1.39
C ASP A 560 -0.70 18.32 0.21
N TRP A 561 -1.05 19.45 -0.39
CA TRP A 561 -0.41 20.02 -1.58
C TRP A 561 0.89 20.76 -1.25
N THR A 562 1.27 20.86 0.03
CA THR A 562 2.48 21.59 0.45
C THR A 562 3.72 20.70 0.52
N PHE A 563 3.54 19.38 0.52
CA PHE A 563 4.60 18.35 0.56
C PHE A 563 5.61 18.57 1.70
N GLN A 564 5.14 19.13 2.81
CA GLN A 564 5.91 19.29 4.04
C GLN A 564 5.62 18.13 4.98
N ASN A 565 6.55 17.87 5.90
CA ASN A 565 6.28 16.90 6.95
C ASN A 565 5.09 17.40 7.77
N THR A 566 3.98 16.66 7.70
CA THR A 566 2.83 16.87 8.57
C THR A 566 2.92 15.88 9.73
N TRP A 567 1.98 15.97 10.68
CA TRP A 567 1.91 15.01 11.78
C TRP A 567 1.70 13.56 11.29
N MET A 568 1.29 13.36 10.03
CA MET A 568 0.97 12.05 9.44
C MET A 568 1.93 11.65 8.30
N TYR A 569 2.29 12.55 7.38
CA TYR A 569 3.14 12.22 6.23
C TYR A 569 4.59 12.68 6.43
N GLN A 570 5.53 11.78 6.15
CA GLN A 570 6.97 12.07 6.11
C GLN A 570 7.53 11.67 4.73
N TYR A 571 8.58 12.34 4.28
CA TYR A 571 9.14 12.17 2.95
C TYR A 571 10.65 12.02 2.97
N TYR A 572 11.23 11.47 1.89
CA TYR A 572 12.67 11.40 1.72
C TYR A 572 13.29 12.81 1.72
N SER A 573 14.44 13.00 2.35
CA SER A 573 15.11 14.30 2.35
C SER A 573 15.93 14.50 1.08
N PRO A 574 15.75 15.60 0.33
CA PRO A 574 16.64 15.93 -0.79
C PRO A 574 17.95 16.61 -0.34
N PHE A 575 18.11 16.85 0.96
CA PHE A 575 19.24 17.63 1.52
C PHE A 575 20.14 16.83 2.45
N ASP A 576 19.64 15.73 3.01
CA ASP A 576 20.33 14.97 4.06
C ASP A 576 20.80 13.61 3.55
N PHE A 577 21.81 13.06 4.22
CA PHE A 577 22.32 11.71 4.01
C PHE A 577 22.58 11.40 2.53
N GLY A 578 23.30 12.32 1.87
CA GLY A 578 23.66 12.19 0.46
C GLY A 578 22.48 12.35 -0.52
N ASP A 579 21.48 13.18 -0.21
CA ASP A 579 20.25 13.35 -0.99
C ASP A 579 19.44 12.03 -1.01
N GLU A 580 18.92 11.67 0.16
CA GLU A 580 18.08 10.48 0.39
C GLU A 580 17.04 10.28 -0.72
N ALA A 581 16.35 11.34 -1.15
CA ALA A 581 15.37 11.29 -2.23
C ALA A 581 15.98 10.85 -3.58
N GLN A 582 17.09 11.45 -4.00
CA GLN A 582 17.76 11.07 -5.25
C GLN A 582 18.42 9.68 -5.16
N ARG A 583 18.87 9.25 -3.98
CA ARG A 583 19.35 7.88 -3.76
C ARG A 583 18.24 6.85 -4.00
N GLN A 584 17.03 7.10 -3.50
CA GLN A 584 15.89 6.22 -3.75
C GLN A 584 15.50 6.19 -5.24
N ILE A 585 15.55 7.33 -5.94
CA ILE A 585 15.36 7.37 -7.40
C ILE A 585 16.43 6.52 -8.12
N ALA A 586 17.70 6.65 -7.75
CA ALA A 586 18.79 5.91 -8.37
C ALA A 586 18.71 4.41 -8.11
N GLU A 587 18.28 3.99 -6.92
CA GLU A 587 18.08 2.58 -6.60
C GLU A 587 16.87 2.02 -7.38
N ALA A 588 15.78 2.76 -7.48
CA ALA A 588 14.64 2.40 -8.32
C ALA A 588 15.03 2.29 -9.81
N GLU A 589 15.86 3.20 -10.31
CA GLU A 589 16.41 3.16 -11.68
C GLU A 589 17.26 1.91 -11.92
N LYS A 590 18.07 1.50 -10.94
CA LYS A 590 18.86 0.26 -11.02
C LYS A 590 17.95 -0.97 -11.13
N PHE A 591 16.88 -1.04 -10.33
CA PHE A 591 15.90 -2.13 -10.42
C PHE A 591 15.14 -2.12 -11.74
N GLU A 592 14.70 -0.95 -12.21
CA GLU A 592 14.07 -0.83 -13.53
C GLU A 592 15.01 -1.31 -14.64
N ASN A 593 16.27 -0.90 -14.63
CA ASN A 593 17.25 -1.32 -15.63
C ASN A 593 17.50 -2.84 -15.60
N LYS A 594 17.53 -3.45 -14.41
CA LYS A 594 17.63 -4.91 -14.25
C LYS A 594 16.38 -5.60 -14.79
N ALA A 595 15.18 -5.13 -14.41
CA ALA A 595 13.90 -5.62 -14.90
C ALA A 595 13.81 -5.53 -16.43
N LYS A 596 14.21 -4.39 -17.02
CA LYS A 596 14.22 -4.19 -18.46
C LYS A 596 15.15 -5.16 -19.18
N LYS A 597 16.38 -5.37 -18.68
CA LYS A 597 17.32 -6.33 -19.28
C LYS A 597 16.75 -7.75 -19.28
N ILE A 598 16.05 -8.13 -18.21
CA ILE A 598 15.35 -9.41 -18.12
C ILE A 598 14.20 -9.43 -19.13
N TYR A 599 13.36 -8.42 -19.17
CA TYR A 599 12.24 -8.30 -20.12
C TYR A 599 12.68 -8.38 -21.58
N ASP A 600 13.76 -7.68 -21.96
CA ASP A 600 14.25 -7.62 -23.33
C ASP A 600 14.75 -8.99 -23.84
N ARG A 601 15.28 -9.86 -22.95
CA ARG A 601 15.78 -11.19 -23.29
C ARG A 601 14.74 -12.31 -23.15
N LEU A 602 13.56 -12.03 -22.61
CA LEU A 602 12.49 -13.02 -22.45
C LEU A 602 11.91 -13.46 -23.79
N ASP A 603 11.47 -14.72 -23.85
CA ASP A 603 10.60 -15.20 -24.92
C ASP A 603 9.33 -14.34 -25.01
N GLU A 604 8.86 -14.07 -26.23
CA GLU A 604 7.65 -13.25 -26.46
C GLU A 604 6.42 -13.72 -25.67
N LYS A 605 6.31 -15.03 -25.42
CA LYS A 605 5.23 -15.63 -24.64
C LYS A 605 5.26 -15.25 -23.15
N ALA A 606 6.43 -14.98 -22.59
CA ALA A 606 6.61 -14.62 -21.18
C ALA A 606 6.60 -13.10 -20.94
N LYS A 607 6.71 -12.28 -22.01
CA LYS A 607 6.79 -10.82 -21.89
C LYS A 607 5.55 -10.21 -21.26
N ALA A 608 4.35 -10.62 -21.66
CA ALA A 608 3.12 -10.06 -21.10
C ALA A 608 2.99 -10.32 -19.59
N SER A 609 3.24 -11.57 -19.16
CA SER A 609 3.21 -11.93 -17.74
C SER A 609 4.30 -11.21 -16.94
N PHE A 610 5.52 -11.09 -17.48
CA PHE A 610 6.62 -10.40 -16.79
C PHE A 610 6.41 -8.88 -16.74
N TRP A 611 5.81 -8.31 -17.79
CA TRP A 611 5.39 -6.92 -17.78
C TRP A 611 4.44 -6.67 -16.61
N HIS A 612 3.37 -7.45 -16.49
CA HIS A 612 2.39 -7.31 -15.41
C HIS A 612 2.99 -7.54 -14.01
N LEU A 613 3.62 -8.70 -13.78
CA LEU A 613 3.97 -9.16 -12.44
C LEU A 613 5.27 -8.56 -11.88
N ALA A 614 6.14 -7.98 -12.72
CA ALA A 614 7.44 -7.47 -12.28
C ALA A 614 7.81 -6.12 -12.89
N TYR A 615 7.81 -5.99 -14.22
CA TYR A 615 8.41 -4.81 -14.84
C TYR A 615 7.54 -3.55 -14.68
N TYR A 616 6.24 -3.63 -14.91
CA TYR A 616 5.29 -2.52 -14.75
C TYR A 616 5.30 -1.93 -13.33
N PRO A 617 5.19 -2.71 -12.23
CA PRO A 617 5.24 -2.14 -10.88
C PRO A 617 6.59 -1.51 -10.53
N ILE A 618 7.71 -2.12 -10.94
CA ILE A 618 9.06 -1.56 -10.72
C ILE A 618 9.22 -0.23 -11.44
N ARG A 619 8.89 -0.19 -12.73
CA ARG A 619 9.02 0.99 -13.58
C ARG A 619 8.07 2.10 -13.12
N SER A 620 6.82 1.76 -12.82
CA SER A 620 5.82 2.73 -12.35
C SER A 620 6.23 3.35 -11.01
N THR A 621 6.83 2.57 -10.11
CA THR A 621 7.39 3.07 -8.85
C THR A 621 8.55 4.05 -9.07
N HIS A 622 9.49 3.71 -9.96
CA HIS A 622 10.59 4.62 -10.31
C HIS A 622 10.06 5.93 -10.93
N LEU A 623 9.09 5.83 -11.85
CA LEU A 623 8.48 7.01 -12.47
C LEU A 623 7.71 7.84 -11.44
N MET A 624 6.99 7.22 -10.50
CA MET A 624 6.29 7.93 -9.43
C MET A 624 7.26 8.64 -8.50
N LEU A 625 8.36 7.98 -8.09
CA LEU A 625 9.45 8.62 -7.34
C LEU A 625 10.00 9.85 -8.07
N LYS A 626 10.32 9.72 -9.36
CA LYS A 626 10.79 10.86 -10.17
C LYS A 626 9.75 11.97 -10.22
N LYS A 627 8.50 11.62 -10.48
CA LYS A 627 7.40 12.57 -10.58
C LYS A 627 7.26 13.37 -9.27
N ILE A 628 7.20 12.70 -8.11
CA ILE A 628 7.00 13.36 -6.81
C ILE A 628 8.26 14.10 -6.36
N GLU A 629 9.42 13.44 -6.38
CA GLU A 629 10.63 14.01 -5.82
C GLU A 629 11.18 15.17 -6.67
N TYR A 630 11.00 15.13 -8.00
CA TYR A 630 11.31 16.28 -8.83
C TYR A 630 10.32 17.43 -8.66
N TYR A 631 9.05 17.16 -8.38
CA TYR A 631 8.11 18.20 -7.98
C TYR A 631 8.54 18.86 -6.65
N ARG A 632 8.96 18.06 -5.67
CA ARG A 632 9.47 18.56 -4.38
C ARG A 632 10.74 19.38 -4.56
N LYS A 633 11.70 18.90 -5.37
CA LYS A 633 12.90 19.67 -5.73
C LYS A 633 12.53 20.98 -6.42
N ASN A 634 11.61 20.98 -7.41
CA ASN A 634 11.08 22.21 -8.01
C ASN A 634 10.58 23.21 -6.95
N THR A 635 9.79 22.75 -5.97
CA THR A 635 9.23 23.60 -4.90
C THR A 635 10.30 24.13 -3.95
N PHE A 636 11.25 23.30 -3.51
CA PHE A 636 12.31 23.74 -2.61
C PHE A 636 13.33 24.64 -3.30
N TYR A 637 13.68 24.33 -4.55
CA TYR A 637 14.70 25.05 -5.31
C TYR A 637 14.23 26.47 -5.65
N ALA A 638 12.92 26.68 -5.81
CA ALA A 638 12.37 28.03 -5.89
C ALA A 638 12.71 28.87 -4.64
N LYS A 639 12.61 28.29 -3.43
CA LYS A 639 12.98 28.97 -2.17
C LYS A 639 14.47 29.24 -2.04
N GLN A 640 15.31 28.44 -2.73
CA GLN A 640 16.77 28.63 -2.79
C GLN A 640 17.19 29.65 -3.88
N GLY A 641 16.24 30.16 -4.69
CA GLY A 641 16.54 31.02 -5.84
C GLY A 641 17.21 30.29 -7.02
N ARG A 642 17.03 28.97 -7.13
CA ARG A 642 17.58 28.08 -8.18
C ARG A 642 16.71 28.09 -9.45
N PHE A 643 16.46 29.26 -10.02
CA PHE A 643 15.41 29.40 -11.05
C PHE A 643 15.65 28.57 -12.32
N ALA A 644 16.90 28.35 -12.74
CA ALA A 644 17.20 27.44 -13.85
C ALA A 644 16.81 25.98 -13.50
N SER A 645 17.11 25.53 -12.28
CA SER A 645 16.76 24.19 -11.80
C SER A 645 15.25 24.00 -11.71
N VAL A 646 14.52 24.99 -11.18
CA VAL A 646 13.06 24.94 -11.03
C VAL A 646 12.39 24.47 -12.33
N ASN A 647 12.78 25.01 -13.48
CA ASN A 647 12.23 24.64 -14.79
C ASN A 647 12.58 23.22 -15.20
N ALA A 648 13.85 22.86 -15.04
CA ALA A 648 14.32 21.54 -15.38
C ALA A 648 13.58 20.45 -14.58
N TYR A 649 13.40 20.65 -13.27
CA TYR A 649 12.68 19.68 -12.43
C TYR A 649 11.18 19.63 -12.72
N LYS A 650 10.57 20.73 -13.15
CA LYS A 650 9.20 20.72 -13.69
C LYS A 650 9.09 19.79 -14.89
N GLU A 651 9.95 19.98 -15.89
CA GLU A 651 9.90 19.14 -17.10
C GLU A 651 10.20 17.68 -16.81
N LEU A 652 11.16 17.39 -15.92
CA LEU A 652 11.48 16.02 -15.52
C LEU A 652 10.30 15.33 -14.82
N SER A 653 9.57 16.06 -13.96
CA SER A 653 8.37 15.56 -13.29
C SER A 653 7.23 15.30 -14.29
N GLN A 654 6.96 16.25 -15.21
CA GLN A 654 5.96 16.09 -16.28
C GLN A 654 6.30 14.96 -17.25
N LYS A 655 7.59 14.77 -17.55
CA LYS A 655 8.04 13.65 -18.36
C LYS A 655 7.77 12.32 -17.67
N ALA A 656 8.05 12.22 -16.37
CA ALA A 656 7.79 10.99 -15.62
C ALA A 656 6.29 10.64 -15.64
N GLU A 657 5.42 11.64 -15.46
CA GLU A 657 3.96 11.49 -15.61
C GLU A 657 3.55 10.99 -17.00
N LYS A 658 4.07 11.62 -18.07
CA LYS A 658 3.80 11.20 -19.44
C LYS A 658 4.26 9.76 -19.71
N ASP A 659 5.38 9.36 -19.12
CA ASP A 659 5.90 8.00 -19.25
C ASP A 659 4.97 6.99 -18.52
N ILE A 660 4.40 7.32 -17.36
CA ILE A 660 3.39 6.48 -16.67
C ILE A 660 2.14 6.31 -17.55
N GLN A 661 1.63 7.40 -18.13
CA GLN A 661 0.48 7.34 -19.04
C GLN A 661 0.77 6.51 -20.30
N SER A 662 2.01 6.54 -20.79
CA SER A 662 2.43 5.73 -21.93
C SER A 662 2.47 4.24 -21.57
N ASP A 663 2.98 3.90 -20.38
CA ASP A 663 3.00 2.52 -19.88
C ASP A 663 1.57 1.99 -19.63
N LEU A 664 0.66 2.83 -19.12
CA LEU A 664 -0.77 2.51 -19.03
C LEU A 664 -1.38 2.23 -20.41
N GLN A 665 -1.10 3.07 -21.40
CA GLN A 665 -1.62 2.86 -22.76
C GLN A 665 -1.11 1.56 -23.38
N PHE A 666 0.15 1.19 -23.13
CA PHE A 666 0.68 -0.11 -23.51
C PHE A 666 -0.05 -1.25 -22.78
N TYR A 667 -0.26 -1.12 -21.47
CA TYR A 667 -0.97 -2.11 -20.66
C TYR A 667 -2.39 -2.37 -21.19
N ARG A 668 -3.14 -1.30 -21.51
CA ARG A 668 -4.49 -1.39 -22.10
C ARG A 668 -4.52 -2.15 -23.44
N GLN A 669 -3.42 -2.15 -24.20
CA GLN A 669 -3.34 -2.84 -25.49
C GLN A 669 -2.87 -4.30 -25.39
N MET A 670 -2.37 -4.72 -24.22
CA MET A 670 -1.85 -6.08 -24.02
C MET A 670 -2.89 -7.14 -24.33
N LYS A 671 -2.44 -8.23 -24.98
CA LYS A 671 -3.27 -9.37 -25.40
C LYS A 671 -4.59 -8.93 -26.07
N SER A 672 -4.47 -8.01 -27.03
CA SER A 672 -5.61 -7.50 -27.82
C SER A 672 -6.68 -6.81 -26.98
N GLY A 673 -6.28 -6.08 -25.94
CA GLY A 673 -7.20 -5.33 -25.10
C GLY A 673 -7.80 -6.12 -23.95
N LYS A 674 -7.32 -7.34 -23.69
CA LYS A 674 -7.88 -8.23 -22.65
C LYS A 674 -7.98 -7.55 -21.29
N TRP A 675 -7.05 -6.67 -20.93
CA TRP A 675 -6.97 -6.04 -19.60
C TRP A 675 -7.28 -4.54 -19.61
N ASP A 676 -7.98 -4.04 -20.63
CA ASP A 676 -8.37 -2.63 -20.67
C ASP A 676 -9.34 -2.29 -19.52
N GLY A 677 -9.00 -1.30 -18.71
CA GLY A 677 -9.79 -0.81 -17.58
C GLY A 677 -9.52 -1.45 -16.21
N ILE A 678 -8.78 -2.56 -16.12
CA ILE A 678 -8.51 -3.24 -14.83
C ILE A 678 -7.32 -2.67 -14.06
N MET A 679 -6.43 -1.93 -14.72
CA MET A 679 -5.20 -1.40 -14.14
C MET A 679 -5.00 0.05 -14.56
N ASP A 680 -5.78 0.96 -13.97
CA ASP A 680 -5.83 2.37 -14.37
C ASP A 680 -5.79 3.33 -13.17
N PRO A 681 -4.61 3.89 -12.84
CA PRO A 681 -4.49 4.85 -11.75
C PRO A 681 -5.10 6.23 -12.07
N TYR A 682 -5.57 6.48 -13.29
CA TYR A 682 -6.20 7.73 -13.74
C TYR A 682 -7.71 7.61 -13.96
N ALA A 683 -8.31 6.46 -13.65
CA ALA A 683 -9.72 6.23 -13.88
C ALA A 683 -10.60 7.25 -13.14
N LEU A 684 -11.72 7.66 -13.75
CA LEU A 684 -12.59 8.67 -13.15
C LEU A 684 -13.20 8.24 -11.80
N TYR A 685 -13.37 6.93 -11.59
CA TYR A 685 -13.82 6.40 -10.31
C TYR A 685 -12.78 6.60 -9.20
N ASN A 686 -11.49 6.72 -9.53
CA ASN A 686 -10.46 7.03 -8.54
C ASN A 686 -10.67 8.37 -7.84
N PHE A 687 -11.30 9.33 -8.51
CA PHE A 687 -11.58 10.64 -7.93
C PHE A 687 -12.93 10.72 -7.22
N LYS A 688 -13.87 9.84 -7.57
CA LYS A 688 -15.24 9.83 -7.02
C LYS A 688 -15.36 8.88 -5.83
N GLU A 689 -14.63 7.78 -5.87
CA GLU A 689 -14.79 6.59 -5.02
C GLU A 689 -13.46 6.18 -4.35
N ARG A 690 -12.28 6.36 -4.99
CA ARG A 690 -10.96 6.00 -4.40
C ARG A 690 -10.25 7.14 -3.64
N ILE A 691 -9.35 6.78 -2.71
CA ILE A 691 -8.59 7.71 -1.84
C ILE A 691 -7.09 7.75 -2.23
N PHE A 692 -6.80 7.89 -3.52
CA PHE A 692 -5.47 8.24 -4.02
C PHE A 692 -5.59 8.81 -5.44
N ASP A 693 -4.70 9.73 -5.79
CA ASP A 693 -4.80 10.46 -7.05
C ASP A 693 -3.43 10.56 -7.71
N VAL A 694 -3.17 9.58 -8.58
CA VAL A 694 -1.98 9.62 -9.44
C VAL A 694 -2.12 10.74 -10.48
N ALA A 695 -3.31 11.21 -10.85
CA ALA A 695 -3.47 12.24 -11.86
C ALA A 695 -3.16 13.66 -11.36
N ASN A 696 -3.51 13.97 -10.12
CA ASN A 696 -3.32 15.30 -9.53
C ASN A 696 -2.03 15.35 -8.71
N ILE A 697 -0.90 15.49 -9.39
CA ILE A 697 0.07 16.49 -8.91
C ILE A 697 -0.40 17.79 -9.54
N PRO A 698 -0.54 18.89 -8.77
CA PRO A 698 -1.12 20.09 -9.31
C PRO A 698 -0.46 20.49 -10.63
N ASN A 699 -1.29 21.00 -11.54
CA ASN A 699 -0.89 21.94 -12.60
C ASN A 699 -0.13 23.19 -12.06
N ASN A 700 0.14 23.23 -10.76
CA ASN A 700 0.87 24.23 -9.98
C ASN A 700 2.30 23.74 -9.71
N LEU A 701 2.98 23.16 -10.70
CA LEU A 701 4.44 23.21 -10.70
C LEU A 701 4.81 24.68 -10.51
N VAL A 702 5.78 24.95 -9.64
CA VAL A 702 6.28 26.29 -9.35
C VAL A 702 7.10 26.75 -10.56
N TYR A 703 6.48 26.79 -11.74
CA TYR A 703 6.94 27.64 -12.80
C TYR A 703 5.99 28.80 -12.88
N ASP A 704 6.51 29.92 -12.43
CA ASP A 704 5.86 31.20 -12.53
C ASP A 704 6.71 32.07 -13.43
N GLU A 705 6.12 32.56 -14.52
CA GLU A 705 6.79 33.53 -15.41
C GLU A 705 7.15 34.82 -14.63
N ARG A 706 6.54 35.04 -13.45
CA ARG A 706 6.83 36.13 -12.51
C ARG A 706 8.19 36.01 -11.79
N PHE A 707 8.85 34.86 -11.79
CA PHE A 707 10.16 34.72 -11.13
C PHE A 707 11.29 35.46 -11.85
N GLN A 708 11.08 35.98 -13.06
CA GLN A 708 12.10 36.75 -13.77
C GLN A 708 12.53 38.04 -13.04
N GLU A 709 11.66 38.65 -12.24
CA GLU A 709 12.03 39.80 -11.40
C GLU A 709 12.82 39.39 -10.14
N GLU A 710 12.71 38.12 -9.73
CA GLU A 710 13.47 37.53 -8.61
C GLU A 710 14.78 36.88 -9.08
N VAL A 711 14.92 36.62 -10.38
CA VAL A 711 16.16 36.14 -11.01
C VAL A 711 17.27 37.14 -10.73
N GLN A 712 18.29 36.68 -10.00
CA GLN A 712 19.51 37.43 -9.79
C GLN A 712 20.58 36.87 -10.73
N ASN A 713 21.31 37.74 -11.42
CA ASN A 713 22.50 37.31 -12.14
C ASN A 713 23.54 36.82 -11.12
N GLY A 714 24.15 35.66 -11.40
CA GLY A 714 25.16 35.08 -10.52
C GLY A 714 24.88 33.65 -10.11
N ILE A 715 25.73 33.14 -9.23
CA ILE A 715 25.59 31.79 -8.67
C ILE A 715 24.96 31.84 -7.28
N GLY A 716 24.45 30.70 -6.85
CA GLY A 716 24.22 30.37 -5.46
C GLY A 716 24.85 29.02 -5.13
N SER A 717 24.95 28.72 -3.85
CA SER A 717 25.43 27.41 -3.39
C SER A 717 24.78 27.00 -2.07
N VAL A 718 24.58 25.70 -1.91
CA VAL A 718 24.12 25.05 -0.66
C VAL A 718 24.92 23.77 -0.43
N CYS A 719 25.22 23.44 0.83
CA CYS A 719 25.83 22.16 1.18
C CYS A 719 24.81 21.15 1.70
N GLU A 720 25.20 19.88 1.76
CA GLU A 720 24.44 18.82 2.44
C GLU A 720 24.00 19.28 3.84
N GLY A 721 22.70 19.14 4.13
CA GLY A 721 22.05 19.55 5.37
C GLY A 721 21.38 20.94 5.36
N GLN A 722 21.63 21.79 4.35
CA GLN A 722 20.97 23.09 4.19
C GLN A 722 19.67 22.98 3.37
N ILE A 723 18.57 23.61 3.83
CA ILE A 723 17.27 23.58 3.14
C ILE A 723 17.07 24.85 2.31
N THR A 724 17.24 26.04 2.88
CA THR A 724 17.17 27.30 2.13
C THR A 724 18.53 27.89 1.83
N GLY A 725 19.57 27.48 2.57
CA GLY A 725 20.94 27.93 2.41
C GLY A 725 21.41 28.92 3.46
N ASP A 726 20.52 29.37 4.35
CA ASP A 726 20.84 30.28 5.45
C ASP A 726 21.14 29.53 6.76
N GLU A 727 20.89 28.22 6.80
CA GLU A 727 21.13 27.41 7.99
C GLU A 727 22.63 27.23 8.25
N GLU A 728 23.04 27.41 9.50
CA GLU A 728 24.38 27.05 9.95
C GLU A 728 24.51 25.52 10.01
N VAL A 729 25.30 24.97 9.09
CA VAL A 729 25.54 23.53 8.97
C VAL A 729 27.04 23.28 8.88
N GLU A 730 27.55 22.43 9.77
CA GLU A 730 28.92 21.95 9.73
C GLU A 730 29.00 20.65 8.91
N LEU A 731 29.86 20.62 7.89
CA LEU A 731 30.13 19.40 7.13
C LEU A 731 31.10 18.50 7.93
N ARG A 732 30.62 17.32 8.32
CA ARG A 732 31.34 16.42 9.24
C ARG A 732 31.86 15.17 8.54
N PHE A 733 33.12 14.84 8.84
CA PHE A 733 33.83 13.68 8.34
C PHE A 733 34.51 12.90 9.48
N SER A 734 34.53 11.57 9.38
CA SER A 734 35.23 10.68 10.30
C SER A 734 36.10 9.70 9.51
N SER A 735 37.31 9.40 10.02
CA SER A 735 38.22 8.45 9.38
C SER A 735 37.72 7.01 9.39
N PHE A 736 36.80 6.66 10.28
CA PHE A 736 36.16 5.34 10.28
C PHE A 736 35.19 5.20 9.12
N GLU A 737 34.29 6.19 8.97
CA GLU A 737 33.24 6.14 7.95
C GLU A 737 33.78 6.51 6.56
N ASN A 738 34.88 7.25 6.48
CA ASN A 738 35.46 7.75 5.22
C ASN A 738 34.40 8.36 4.26
N ASN A 739 33.47 9.11 4.83
CA ASN A 739 32.31 9.61 4.11
C ASN A 739 32.65 10.64 3.04
N THR A 740 31.75 10.75 2.06
CA THR A 740 31.71 11.85 1.10
C THR A 740 30.50 12.73 1.39
N ARG A 741 30.65 14.05 1.21
CA ARG A 741 29.57 15.04 1.30
C ARG A 741 29.40 15.77 -0.03
N PHE A 742 28.31 16.51 -0.19
CA PHE A 742 28.09 17.30 -1.39
C PHE A 742 27.87 18.80 -1.15
N ILE A 743 28.19 19.58 -2.17
CA ILE A 743 27.83 20.99 -2.33
C ILE A 743 27.15 21.13 -3.69
N ASP A 744 25.97 21.71 -3.72
CA ASP A 744 25.32 22.11 -4.96
C ASP A 744 25.67 23.56 -5.25
N ILE A 745 26.23 23.80 -6.43
CA ILE A 745 26.44 25.12 -7.01
C ILE A 745 25.41 25.28 -8.11
N PHE A 746 24.72 26.42 -8.16
CA PHE A 746 23.59 26.59 -9.06
C PHE A 746 23.50 27.99 -9.63
N ASN A 747 22.89 28.07 -10.80
CA ASN A 747 22.65 29.34 -11.47
C ASN A 747 21.39 29.99 -10.87
N ARG A 748 21.51 31.27 -10.47
CA ARG A 748 20.38 32.08 -10.00
C ARG A 748 19.72 32.86 -11.13
N GLY A 749 20.34 32.84 -12.33
CA GLY A 749 19.76 33.40 -13.54
C GLY A 749 19.76 32.44 -14.72
N LEU A 750 19.72 32.99 -15.92
CA LEU A 750 19.55 32.24 -17.17
C LEU A 750 20.82 32.16 -18.02
N LYS A 751 21.84 32.96 -17.67
CA LYS A 751 23.13 32.96 -18.35
C LYS A 751 24.10 32.14 -17.54
N THR A 752 24.88 31.31 -18.20
CA THR A 752 26.00 30.56 -17.62
C THR A 752 26.87 31.48 -16.74
N GLN A 753 27.23 31.02 -15.55
CA GLN A 753 28.08 31.76 -14.62
C GLN A 753 29.32 30.95 -14.26
N SER A 754 30.46 31.62 -14.06
CA SER A 754 31.66 30.95 -13.56
C SER A 754 31.72 30.97 -12.04
N TRP A 755 32.39 29.96 -11.49
CA TRP A 755 32.57 29.79 -10.07
C TRP A 755 33.96 29.21 -9.76
N GLU A 756 34.45 29.50 -8.56
CA GLU A 756 35.71 28.99 -8.03
C GLU A 756 35.53 28.59 -6.56
N LEU A 757 36.21 27.52 -6.15
CA LEU A 757 36.27 27.02 -4.79
C LEU A 757 37.67 27.28 -4.25
N GLU A 758 37.73 27.95 -3.10
CA GLU A 758 38.96 28.23 -2.38
C GLU A 758 39.01 27.43 -1.07
N SER A 759 40.08 26.68 -0.85
CA SER A 759 40.38 25.96 0.39
C SER A 759 41.80 26.28 0.82
N GLU A 760 41.98 26.62 2.09
CA GLU A 760 43.31 26.91 2.67
C GLU A 760 44.05 25.62 3.12
N VAL A 761 43.44 24.45 2.89
CA VAL A 761 43.98 23.16 3.30
C VAL A 761 44.05 22.17 2.14
N GLU A 762 45.12 21.36 2.12
CA GLU A 762 45.37 20.35 1.08
C GLU A 762 44.75 18.97 1.37
N TRP A 763 44.19 18.76 2.56
CA TRP A 763 43.56 17.51 2.98
C TRP A 763 42.08 17.42 2.59
N LEU A 764 41.49 18.50 2.05
CA LEU A 764 40.18 18.46 1.43
C LEU A 764 40.31 18.15 -0.07
N ASN A 765 39.67 17.07 -0.50
CA ASN A 765 39.57 16.73 -1.90
C ASN A 765 38.18 17.13 -2.43
N PHE A 766 38.18 17.81 -3.56
CA PHE A 766 36.97 18.20 -4.26
C PHE A 766 36.94 17.53 -5.63
N SER A 767 35.76 17.08 -6.07
CA SER A 767 35.61 16.54 -7.44
C SER A 767 35.91 17.58 -8.52
N LYS A 768 35.76 18.87 -8.19
CA LYS A 768 36.08 20.01 -9.05
C LYS A 768 36.26 21.26 -8.18
N VAL A 769 37.19 22.13 -8.55
CA VAL A 769 37.54 23.35 -7.79
C VAL A 769 37.20 24.65 -8.51
N SER A 770 36.89 24.61 -9.80
CA SER A 770 36.39 25.76 -10.55
C SER A 770 35.64 25.30 -11.79
N GLY A 771 34.74 26.12 -12.31
CA GLY A 771 33.94 25.74 -13.47
C GLY A 771 32.96 26.80 -13.92
N VAL A 772 32.03 26.37 -14.75
CA VAL A 772 30.87 27.14 -15.18
C VAL A 772 29.60 26.33 -14.89
N VAL A 773 28.53 27.02 -14.50
CA VAL A 773 27.23 26.42 -14.18
C VAL A 773 26.14 27.02 -15.05
N ASP A 774 25.46 26.16 -15.82
CA ASP A 774 24.29 26.54 -16.62
C ASP A 774 23.01 26.46 -15.78
N VAL A 775 22.86 25.36 -15.04
CA VAL A 775 21.67 25.05 -14.23
C VAL A 775 22.09 24.80 -12.79
N GLU A 776 22.76 23.68 -12.58
CA GLU A 776 23.28 23.24 -11.31
C GLU A 776 24.40 22.22 -11.53
N GLU A 777 25.32 22.16 -10.58
CA GLU A 777 26.45 21.25 -10.55
C GLU A 777 26.66 20.80 -9.11
N ARG A 778 26.82 19.49 -8.90
CA ARG A 778 27.11 18.91 -7.58
C ARG A 778 28.60 18.60 -7.46
N ILE A 779 29.22 19.17 -6.43
CA ILE A 779 30.63 18.96 -6.07
C ILE A 779 30.69 17.99 -4.90
N LEU A 780 31.46 16.92 -5.07
CA LEU A 780 31.72 15.97 -4.00
C LEU A 780 32.94 16.40 -3.20
N VAL A 781 32.85 16.30 -1.88
CA VAL A 781 33.90 16.63 -0.92
C VAL A 781 34.25 15.38 -0.11
N ASN A 782 35.52 15.02 -0.06
CA ASN A 782 36.04 13.97 0.83
C ASN A 782 37.39 14.38 1.43
N ILE A 783 37.91 13.54 2.33
CA ILE A 783 39.13 13.82 3.09
C ILE A 783 40.26 12.94 2.59
N ASP A 784 41.43 13.53 2.36
CA ASP A 784 42.69 12.80 2.30
C ASP A 784 43.21 12.56 3.72
N TRP A 785 42.86 11.39 4.27
CA TRP A 785 43.21 11.05 5.65
C TRP A 785 44.71 10.92 5.87
N GLU A 786 45.53 10.65 4.85
CA GLU A 786 46.99 10.53 4.98
C GLU A 786 47.65 11.87 5.32
N LYS A 787 47.04 12.97 4.89
CA LYS A 787 47.52 14.33 5.19
C LYS A 787 47.12 14.84 6.58
N LEU A 788 46.29 14.10 7.32
CA LEU A 788 45.84 14.47 8.66
C LEU A 788 46.56 13.67 9.75
N LYS A 789 46.90 14.35 10.84
CA LYS A 789 47.28 13.70 12.11
C LYS A 789 46.02 13.25 12.86
N ASN A 790 46.16 12.33 13.80
CA ASN A 790 45.03 11.93 14.65
C ASN A 790 44.51 13.14 15.46
N GLY A 791 43.19 13.24 15.62
CA GLY A 791 42.52 14.36 16.30
C GLY A 791 41.43 15.03 15.45
N THR A 792 40.89 16.14 15.98
CA THR A 792 39.88 16.96 15.33
C THR A 792 40.53 18.11 14.56
N HIS A 793 40.14 18.28 13.31
CA HIS A 793 40.61 19.34 12.41
C HIS A 793 39.42 20.15 11.94
N LEU A 794 39.52 21.48 12.08
CA LEU A 794 38.49 22.43 11.66
C LEU A 794 39.06 23.29 10.54
N THR A 795 38.25 23.55 9.52
CA THR A 795 38.59 24.47 8.43
C THR A 795 37.33 25.06 7.83
N VAL A 796 37.52 25.99 6.90
CA VAL A 796 36.45 26.58 6.11
C VAL A 796 36.93 26.63 4.65
N PHE A 797 36.08 26.18 3.72
CA PHE A 797 36.28 26.48 2.30
C PHE A 797 35.22 27.48 1.83
N LYS A 798 35.51 28.18 0.73
CA LYS A 798 34.67 29.26 0.20
C LYS A 798 34.30 28.96 -1.25
N ILE A 799 33.07 29.28 -1.62
CA ILE A 799 32.61 29.32 -3.02
C ILE A 799 32.50 30.78 -3.45
N LYS A 800 33.16 31.11 -4.56
CA LYS A 800 33.20 32.43 -5.18
C LYS A 800 32.52 32.40 -6.54
N GLY A 801 31.69 33.40 -6.81
CA GLY A 801 31.10 33.64 -8.13
C GLY A 801 31.73 34.86 -8.82
N SER A 802 31.69 34.88 -10.15
CA SER A 802 32.14 36.05 -10.94
C SER A 802 31.32 37.33 -10.68
N ASP A 803 30.13 37.17 -10.11
CA ASP A 803 29.20 38.23 -9.70
C ASP A 803 29.52 38.82 -8.32
N GLY A 804 30.58 38.36 -7.65
CA GLY A 804 30.92 38.74 -6.29
C GLY A 804 30.23 37.89 -5.22
N TYR A 805 29.51 36.83 -5.61
CA TYR A 805 28.99 35.84 -4.67
C TYR A 805 30.12 35.25 -3.84
N LEU A 806 29.92 35.17 -2.52
CA LEU A 806 30.85 34.55 -1.59
C LEU A 806 30.06 33.84 -0.49
N LYS A 807 30.27 32.53 -0.34
CA LYS A 807 29.72 31.75 0.78
C LYS A 807 30.76 30.83 1.37
N SER A 808 30.78 30.74 2.69
CA SER A 808 31.73 29.95 3.47
C SER A 808 31.06 28.71 4.06
N TYR A 809 31.78 27.60 4.09
CA TYR A 809 31.28 26.32 4.58
C TYR A 809 32.23 25.75 5.63
N PRO A 810 31.79 25.64 6.90
CA PRO A 810 32.60 25.05 7.95
C PRO A 810 32.69 23.53 7.78
N VAL A 811 33.90 23.01 7.97
CA VAL A 811 34.21 21.57 7.88
C VAL A 811 34.89 21.11 9.17
N LYS A 812 34.44 19.96 9.67
CA LYS A 812 35.04 19.23 10.78
C LYS A 812 35.42 17.82 10.35
N ALA A 813 36.71 17.51 10.39
CA ALA A 813 37.24 16.17 10.14
C ALA A 813 37.83 15.58 11.42
N VAL A 814 37.44 14.36 11.78
CA VAL A 814 37.95 13.65 12.96
C VAL A 814 38.70 12.40 12.50
N LYS A 815 40.02 12.37 12.72
CA LYS A 815 40.86 11.19 12.48
C LYS A 815 41.10 10.45 13.79
N HIS A 816 40.56 9.24 13.90
CA HIS A 816 40.66 8.41 15.09
C HIS A 816 42.02 7.70 15.15
N SER A 817 42.56 7.54 16.36
CA SER A 817 43.85 6.88 16.60
C SER A 817 43.74 5.43 17.09
N PHE A 818 42.52 4.95 17.30
CA PHE A 818 42.25 3.63 17.88
C PHE A 818 41.59 2.74 16.85
N GLU A 819 41.73 1.43 17.07
CA GLU A 819 40.98 0.42 16.32
C GLU A 819 39.76 0.00 17.13
N LEU A 820 38.65 -0.22 16.43
CA LEU A 820 37.43 -0.69 17.04
C LEU A 820 37.56 -2.20 17.32
N LYS A 821 37.02 -2.65 18.45
CA LYS A 821 36.91 -4.08 18.78
C LYS A 821 36.06 -4.79 17.72
N ASP A 822 36.27 -6.10 17.59
CA ASP A 822 35.38 -6.93 16.79
C ASP A 822 33.93 -6.83 17.27
N LYS A 823 32.97 -6.98 16.35
CA LYS A 823 31.52 -6.89 16.61
C LYS A 823 31.08 -5.70 17.45
N SER A 824 31.53 -4.51 17.06
CA SER A 824 31.26 -3.25 17.75
C SER A 824 30.88 -2.13 16.78
N TYR A 825 30.16 -1.12 17.27
CA TYR A 825 29.85 0.13 16.57
C TYR A 825 30.61 1.31 17.17
N VAL A 826 30.79 2.39 16.41
CA VAL A 826 31.40 3.64 16.89
C VAL A 826 30.54 4.85 16.53
N GLU A 827 30.45 5.80 17.45
CA GLU A 827 29.86 7.11 17.19
C GLU A 827 30.66 7.87 16.13
N GLY A 828 29.98 8.38 15.11
CA GLY A 828 30.57 9.14 14.01
C GLY A 828 29.67 10.30 13.59
N ASN A 829 30.25 11.47 13.34
CA ASN A 829 29.53 12.64 12.78
C ASN A 829 28.30 13.12 13.57
N GLY A 830 28.23 12.81 14.87
CA GLY A 830 27.09 13.15 15.74
C GLY A 830 26.01 12.06 15.79
N LEU A 831 26.26 10.89 15.20
CA LEU A 831 25.30 9.82 15.01
C LEU A 831 25.88 8.46 15.43
N LEU A 832 25.00 7.59 15.89
CA LEU A 832 25.26 6.17 16.10
C LEU A 832 24.00 5.41 15.68
N ALA A 833 24.05 4.78 14.51
CA ALA A 833 22.95 4.02 13.91
C ALA A 833 23.32 2.53 13.83
N ILE A 834 22.47 1.68 14.40
CA ILE A 834 22.72 0.27 14.69
C ILE A 834 21.58 -0.55 14.10
N GLU A 835 21.88 -1.53 13.24
CA GLU A 835 20.88 -2.47 12.71
C GLU A 835 20.66 -3.62 13.72
N ALA A 836 19.40 -4.06 13.86
CA ALA A 836 18.99 -4.92 14.97
C ALA A 836 19.68 -6.29 15.00
N GLU A 837 19.92 -6.89 13.84
CA GLU A 837 20.53 -8.21 13.68
C GLU A 837 22.03 -8.24 14.01
N LYS A 838 22.69 -7.07 14.04
CA LYS A 838 24.13 -6.94 14.34
C LYS A 838 24.40 -6.74 15.82
N PHE A 839 23.92 -7.67 16.65
CA PHE A 839 24.18 -7.69 18.08
C PHE A 839 25.49 -8.40 18.43
N THR A 840 26.15 -7.96 19.51
CA THR A 840 27.38 -8.57 20.03
C THR A 840 27.09 -9.89 20.76
N SER A 841 26.02 -9.93 21.54
CA SER A 841 25.53 -11.14 22.23
C SER A 841 24.02 -11.07 22.48
N PHE A 842 23.41 -12.20 22.79
CA PHE A 842 22.00 -12.28 23.18
C PHE A 842 21.79 -13.26 24.35
N SER A 843 20.67 -13.14 25.05
CA SER A 843 20.24 -14.09 26.08
C SER A 843 18.75 -14.37 26.01
N LYS A 844 18.35 -15.62 26.32
CA LYS A 844 16.93 -15.99 26.43
C LYS A 844 16.32 -15.42 27.70
N GLY A 845 15.03 -15.11 27.65
CA GLY A 845 14.26 -14.70 28.81
C GLY A 845 13.98 -15.88 29.74
N SER A 846 13.83 -15.58 31.03
CA SER A 846 13.46 -16.54 32.08
C SER A 846 12.14 -17.29 31.80
N ASN A 847 11.22 -16.64 31.07
CA ASN A 847 9.94 -17.21 30.66
C ASN A 847 9.98 -17.90 29.29
N GLY A 848 11.17 -18.11 28.70
CA GLY A 848 11.33 -18.79 27.41
C GLY A 848 11.19 -17.90 26.18
N GLY A 849 11.14 -16.58 26.34
CA GLY A 849 11.22 -15.64 25.21
C GLY A 849 12.61 -15.62 24.58
N GLU A 850 12.67 -15.46 23.26
CA GLU A 850 13.91 -15.43 22.49
C GLU A 850 13.80 -14.46 21.31
N TRP A 851 14.91 -13.80 20.98
CA TRP A 851 15.00 -12.95 19.79
C TRP A 851 15.34 -13.79 18.57
N GLU A 852 14.52 -13.68 17.54
CA GLU A 852 14.67 -14.41 16.29
C GLU A 852 14.81 -13.46 15.11
N GLU A 853 15.76 -13.75 14.22
CA GLU A 853 15.98 -12.98 13.00
C GLU A 853 14.96 -13.34 11.91
N TYR A 854 14.38 -12.30 11.31
CA TYR A 854 13.59 -12.33 10.09
C TYR A 854 14.32 -11.56 8.99
N GLY A 855 14.82 -12.28 8.00
CA GLY A 855 15.64 -11.75 6.91
C GLY A 855 14.82 -10.98 5.89
N GLN A 856 15.43 -9.95 5.30
CA GLN A 856 14.79 -9.09 4.28
C GLN A 856 13.46 -8.49 4.77
N PHE A 857 13.42 -8.18 6.07
CA PHE A 857 12.25 -7.65 6.75
C PHE A 857 12.67 -6.44 7.57
N GLY A 858 12.25 -5.25 7.17
CA GLY A 858 12.74 -4.01 7.78
C GLY A 858 13.14 -2.96 6.76
N TYR A 859 13.66 -1.82 7.20
CA TYR A 859 14.22 -0.81 6.30
C TYR A 859 15.53 -1.26 5.66
N ASN A 860 16.35 -2.00 6.40
CA ASN A 860 17.62 -2.55 5.93
C ASN A 860 17.76 -3.99 6.44
N GLY A 861 18.35 -4.88 5.63
CA GLY A 861 18.78 -6.19 6.10
C GLY A 861 17.65 -7.02 6.75
N SER A 862 17.76 -7.23 8.05
CA SER A 862 16.88 -8.10 8.84
C SER A 862 16.25 -7.34 10.02
N SER A 863 15.14 -7.86 10.52
CA SER A 863 14.55 -7.42 11.81
C SER A 863 14.59 -8.55 12.82
N MET A 864 14.65 -8.18 14.10
CA MET A 864 14.63 -9.12 15.21
C MET A 864 13.25 -9.14 15.87
N PHE A 865 12.64 -10.31 16.03
CA PHE A 865 11.35 -10.47 16.69
C PHE A 865 11.51 -11.24 17.98
N VAL A 866 10.89 -10.77 19.06
CA VAL A 866 10.80 -11.57 20.27
C VAL A 866 9.66 -12.59 20.14
N LYS A 867 10.03 -13.87 20.10
CA LYS A 867 9.10 -15.01 19.96
C LYS A 867 9.09 -15.84 21.24
N GLY A 868 7.95 -16.47 21.51
CA GLY A 868 7.74 -17.27 22.70
C GLY A 868 7.73 -16.48 24.02
N GLY A 869 7.49 -17.21 25.11
CA GLY A 869 7.42 -16.66 26.47
C GLY A 869 6.15 -15.87 26.78
N THR A 870 6.24 -14.98 27.78
CA THR A 870 5.12 -14.13 28.24
C THR A 870 5.65 -12.76 28.66
N LYS A 871 4.74 -11.80 28.85
CA LYS A 871 5.07 -10.44 29.28
C LYS A 871 5.92 -10.42 30.57
N ILE A 872 7.01 -9.68 30.56
CA ILE A 872 7.88 -9.46 31.74
C ILE A 872 7.37 -8.26 32.54
N GLN A 873 6.87 -8.51 33.76
CA GLN A 873 6.25 -7.47 34.58
C GLN A 873 7.22 -6.78 35.56
N LYS A 874 8.29 -7.46 35.97
CA LYS A 874 9.26 -7.00 36.98
C LYS A 874 10.66 -7.51 36.64
N ASP A 875 11.66 -6.74 37.05
CA ASP A 875 13.08 -7.04 36.80
C ASP A 875 13.32 -7.41 35.32
N ILE A 876 13.03 -6.46 34.44
CA ILE A 876 13.17 -6.62 32.98
C ILE A 876 14.62 -6.99 32.63
N LYS A 877 15.59 -6.41 33.35
CA LYS A 877 17.03 -6.63 33.12
C LYS A 877 17.43 -8.09 33.38
N GLY A 878 16.94 -8.70 34.46
CA GLY A 878 17.26 -10.07 34.83
C GLY A 878 16.40 -11.14 34.12
N ASN A 879 15.16 -10.80 33.76
CA ASN A 879 14.18 -11.80 33.33
C ASN A 879 13.83 -11.78 31.83
N GLY A 880 14.03 -10.67 31.13
CA GLY A 880 13.67 -10.53 29.71
C GLY A 880 14.72 -11.10 28.76
N ALA A 881 14.28 -11.58 27.59
CA ALA A 881 15.19 -11.87 26.49
C ALA A 881 15.92 -10.60 26.07
N ARG A 882 17.22 -10.68 25.78
CA ARG A 882 18.08 -9.51 25.61
C ARG A 882 18.95 -9.59 24.37
N LEU A 883 19.12 -8.45 23.68
CA LEU A 883 20.15 -8.21 22.67
C LEU A 883 21.13 -7.18 23.23
N ASP A 884 22.43 -7.47 23.17
CA ASP A 884 23.50 -6.59 23.63
C ASP A 884 24.35 -6.12 22.46
N TYR A 885 24.59 -4.81 22.37
CA TYR A 885 25.39 -4.15 21.36
C TYR A 885 26.59 -3.46 22.02
N SER A 886 27.80 -3.81 21.60
CA SER A 886 29.01 -3.11 22.00
C SER A 886 29.15 -1.83 21.18
N VAL A 887 29.10 -0.67 21.84
CA VAL A 887 29.14 0.64 21.20
C VAL A 887 30.25 1.49 21.80
N TYR A 888 30.95 2.24 20.97
CA TYR A 888 32.00 3.16 21.39
C TYR A 888 31.52 4.61 21.24
N PHE A 889 31.33 5.30 22.36
CA PHE A 889 31.03 6.73 22.37
C PHE A 889 32.32 7.55 22.41
N THR A 890 32.38 8.57 21.56
CA THR A 890 33.45 9.58 21.48
C THR A 890 33.09 10.85 22.24
N SER A 891 31.82 11.01 22.62
CA SER A 891 31.29 12.15 23.36
C SER A 891 30.54 11.72 24.62
N THR A 892 30.39 12.64 25.58
CA THR A 892 29.60 12.47 26.81
C THR A 892 28.41 13.42 26.81
N GLY A 893 27.30 13.01 27.38
CA GLY A 893 26.09 13.84 27.46
C GLY A 893 24.82 13.01 27.57
N THR A 894 23.69 13.70 27.59
CA THR A 894 22.38 13.06 27.44
C THR A 894 21.94 13.21 25.99
N PHE A 895 21.81 12.08 25.31
CA PHE A 895 21.58 12.02 23.88
C PHE A 895 20.16 11.60 23.55
N TYR A 896 19.60 12.18 22.49
CA TYR A 896 18.31 11.80 21.94
C TYR A 896 18.47 10.52 21.12
N GLY A 897 17.51 9.61 21.19
CA GLY A 897 17.50 8.42 20.36
C GLY A 897 16.11 8.09 19.82
N GLN A 898 16.10 7.29 18.77
CA GLN A 898 14.91 6.68 18.17
C GLN A 898 15.13 5.17 18.02
N LEU A 899 14.24 4.39 18.63
CA LEU A 899 14.15 2.94 18.41
C LEU A 899 13.10 2.68 17.33
N TYR A 900 13.51 2.02 16.26
CA TYR A 900 12.67 1.69 15.11
C TYR A 900 12.10 0.30 15.34
N ARG A 901 10.78 0.22 15.48
CA ARG A 901 10.04 -1.04 15.62
C ARG A 901 9.17 -1.28 14.39
N ILE A 902 9.03 -2.54 14.02
CA ILE A 902 7.96 -2.95 13.11
C ILE A 902 6.62 -2.61 13.79
N PRO A 903 5.66 -1.97 13.08
CA PRO A 903 4.46 -1.40 13.70
C PRO A 903 3.41 -2.46 14.07
N THR A 904 3.84 -3.57 14.67
CA THR A 904 2.95 -4.62 15.18
C THR A 904 2.02 -4.09 16.27
N LEU A 905 0.78 -4.58 16.25
CA LEU A 905 -0.27 -4.25 17.21
C LEU A 905 -0.49 -5.38 18.22
N ASN A 906 -1.16 -5.04 19.33
CA ASN A 906 -1.50 -5.98 20.40
C ASN A 906 -2.75 -5.49 21.14
N GLU A 907 -3.88 -5.49 20.43
CA GLU A 907 -5.18 -5.09 20.95
C GLU A 907 -5.75 -6.13 21.93
N GLY A 908 -6.78 -5.73 22.68
CA GLY A 908 -7.42 -6.58 23.69
C GLY A 908 -7.01 -6.27 25.14
N LYS A 909 -7.81 -6.75 26.07
CA LYS A 909 -7.75 -6.36 27.49
C LYS A 909 -6.42 -6.74 28.15
N GLY A 910 -5.72 -5.74 28.70
CA GLY A 910 -4.45 -5.92 29.45
C GLY A 910 -3.20 -6.11 28.60
N LYS A 911 -3.32 -6.06 27.27
CA LYS A 911 -2.19 -6.12 26.32
C LYS A 911 -1.55 -4.74 26.12
N THR A 912 -0.28 -4.72 25.72
CA THR A 912 0.52 -3.52 25.44
C THR A 912 1.50 -3.81 24.29
N CYS A 913 2.20 -2.77 23.81
CA CYS A 913 3.29 -2.88 22.84
C CYS A 913 4.57 -2.28 23.43
N GLN A 914 5.07 -2.85 24.52
CA GLN A 914 6.21 -2.38 25.28
C GLN A 914 7.50 -3.10 24.88
N ILE A 915 8.58 -2.34 24.84
CA ILE A 915 9.98 -2.79 24.67
C ILE A 915 10.85 -1.94 25.59
N ALA A 916 11.98 -2.46 26.06
CA ALA A 916 12.86 -1.70 26.93
C ALA A 916 14.28 -1.58 26.38
N ILE A 917 14.93 -0.45 26.69
CA ILE A 917 16.29 -0.11 26.27
C ILE A 917 17.11 0.33 27.49
N GLY A 918 18.37 -0.08 27.57
CA GLY A 918 19.27 0.30 28.66
C GLY A 918 20.71 0.51 28.18
N LEU A 919 21.47 1.29 28.94
CA LEU A 919 22.90 1.52 28.70
C LEU A 919 23.69 1.13 29.96
N ASP A 920 24.65 0.23 29.79
CA ASP A 920 25.46 -0.35 30.87
C ASP A 920 24.61 -0.88 32.03
N ASP A 921 24.79 -0.31 33.23
CA ASP A 921 24.12 -0.69 34.45
C ASP A 921 22.89 0.16 34.78
N ALA A 922 22.52 1.11 33.92
CA ALA A 922 21.30 1.89 34.11
C ALA A 922 20.05 1.00 34.09
N GLU A 923 19.03 1.40 34.86
CA GLU A 923 17.71 0.75 34.82
C GLU A 923 17.11 0.87 33.41
N PRO A 924 16.59 -0.24 32.82
CA PRO A 924 16.00 -0.19 31.49
C PRO A 924 14.82 0.79 31.40
N GLN A 925 14.84 1.67 30.41
CA GLN A 925 13.74 2.54 30.05
C GLN A 925 12.69 1.75 29.26
N VAL A 926 11.47 1.63 29.78
CA VAL A 926 10.34 1.04 29.04
C VAL A 926 9.76 2.07 28.07
N LEU A 927 9.74 1.71 26.79
CA LEU A 927 9.13 2.48 25.71
C LEU A 927 7.76 1.89 25.38
N ASN A 928 6.76 2.76 25.19
CA ASN A 928 5.40 2.36 24.85
C ASN A 928 5.14 2.60 23.37
N GLY A 929 4.83 1.54 22.64
CA GLY A 929 4.36 1.62 21.27
C GLY A 929 2.83 1.72 21.14
N ILE A 930 2.41 2.05 19.93
CA ILE A 930 1.01 1.98 19.48
C ILE A 930 0.48 0.55 19.62
N ARG A 931 -0.55 0.41 20.45
CA ARG A 931 -1.23 -0.84 20.78
C ARG A 931 -2.37 -1.16 19.83
N HIS A 932 -3.12 -0.14 19.40
CA HIS A 932 -4.34 -0.32 18.61
C HIS A 932 -4.45 0.66 17.44
N LYS A 933 -5.24 0.27 16.44
CA LYS A 933 -5.53 1.11 15.27
C LYS A 933 -6.07 2.48 15.68
N GLY A 934 -5.57 3.52 15.02
CA GLY A 934 -5.93 4.92 15.27
C GLY A 934 -5.38 5.55 16.56
N GLN A 935 -4.62 4.81 17.39
CA GLN A 935 -4.07 5.38 18.63
C GLN A 935 -3.04 6.49 18.34
N LYS A 936 -2.96 7.42 19.29
CA LYS A 936 -1.94 8.48 19.36
C LYS A 936 -1.33 8.52 20.75
N ILE A 937 -0.01 8.54 20.85
CA ILE A 937 0.74 8.67 22.10
C ILE A 937 1.59 9.93 22.02
N ASN A 938 1.54 10.76 23.06
CA ASN A 938 2.41 11.92 23.21
C ASN A 938 3.42 11.62 24.33
N THR A 939 4.71 11.61 23.99
CA THR A 939 5.81 11.42 24.93
C THR A 939 6.39 12.79 25.28
N VAL A 940 6.43 13.12 26.57
CA VAL A 940 7.10 14.33 27.06
C VAL A 940 8.59 14.02 27.25
N MET A 941 9.43 14.77 26.56
CA MET A 941 10.88 14.67 26.67
C MET A 941 11.38 15.44 27.90
N SER A 942 12.60 15.17 28.36
CA SER A 942 13.15 15.82 29.58
C SER A 942 13.33 17.33 29.48
N ASP A 943 13.33 17.89 28.28
CA ASP A 943 13.35 19.34 28.00
C ASP A 943 11.93 19.96 27.94
N GLY A 944 10.90 19.17 28.19
CA GLY A 944 9.49 19.58 28.14
C GLY A 944 8.86 19.56 26.75
N SER A 945 9.62 19.26 25.69
CA SER A 945 9.06 19.06 24.35
C SER A 945 8.19 17.81 24.28
N LYS A 946 7.28 17.76 23.29
CA LYS A 946 6.37 16.63 23.09
C LYS A 946 6.65 15.98 21.74
N GLU A 947 6.95 14.70 21.77
CA GLU A 947 7.04 13.84 20.59
C GLU A 947 5.73 13.07 20.43
N THR A 948 5.20 13.05 19.21
CA THR A 948 3.93 12.36 18.90
C THR A 948 4.20 11.16 18.00
N ILE A 949 3.78 9.99 18.47
CA ILE A 949 3.66 8.78 17.64
C ILE A 949 2.18 8.46 17.45
N ASN A 950 1.81 7.96 16.27
CA ASN A 950 0.44 7.57 15.98
C ASN A 950 0.39 6.48 14.92
N TRP A 951 -0.68 5.69 14.96
CA TRP A 951 -0.88 4.56 14.05
C TRP A 951 -0.81 4.97 12.56
N HIS A 952 -1.53 6.02 12.16
CA HIS A 952 -1.60 6.45 10.75
C HIS A 952 -0.23 6.76 10.15
N ARG A 953 0.60 7.51 10.88
CA ARG A 953 1.98 7.78 10.48
C ARG A 953 2.77 6.47 10.39
N ASN A 954 2.66 5.61 11.39
CA ASN A 954 3.48 4.40 11.45
C ASN A 954 3.18 3.43 10.31
N VAL A 955 1.92 3.25 9.91
CA VAL A 955 1.57 2.37 8.76
C VAL A 955 1.98 2.96 7.41
N LEU A 956 1.97 4.29 7.26
CA LEU A 956 2.46 4.96 6.05
C LEU A 956 3.99 4.87 5.90
N LEU A 957 4.71 4.82 7.03
CA LEU A 957 6.15 4.62 7.08
C LEU A 957 6.54 3.13 7.12
N GLN A 958 5.57 2.23 7.35
CA GLN A 958 5.79 0.82 7.72
C GLN A 958 6.80 0.66 8.85
N MET A 959 6.83 1.62 9.77
CA MET A 959 7.82 1.73 10.82
C MET A 959 7.32 2.64 11.94
N GLU A 960 7.58 2.27 13.17
CA GLU A 960 7.28 3.08 14.33
C GLU A 960 8.57 3.50 15.05
N LYS A 961 8.75 4.81 15.19
CA LYS A 961 9.96 5.42 15.75
C LYS A 961 9.72 5.88 17.18
N LEU A 962 10.16 5.10 18.15
CA LEU A 962 9.99 5.37 19.59
C LEU A 962 11.12 6.28 20.10
N PRO A 963 10.82 7.51 20.57
CA PRO A 963 11.84 8.40 21.11
C PRO A 963 12.30 7.93 22.49
N PHE A 964 13.61 8.04 22.76
CA PHE A 964 14.22 7.77 24.07
C PHE A 964 15.37 8.74 24.36
N LYS A 965 15.91 8.69 25.59
CA LYS A 965 17.16 9.39 25.94
C LYS A 965 18.10 8.43 26.68
N ILE A 966 19.39 8.55 26.44
CA ILE A 966 20.44 7.84 27.18
C ILE A 966 21.48 8.84 27.69
N THR A 967 22.08 8.56 28.84
CA THR A 967 23.13 9.41 29.41
C THR A 967 24.47 8.67 29.38
N VAL A 968 25.42 9.21 28.64
CA VAL A 968 26.78 8.72 28.51
C VAL A 968 27.70 9.56 29.41
N ASN A 969 28.16 8.97 30.51
CA ASN A 969 28.94 9.68 31.54
C ASN A 969 30.46 9.68 31.26
N LYS A 970 30.94 8.81 30.37
CA LYS A 970 32.36 8.69 30.04
C LYS A 970 32.50 8.33 28.56
N VAL A 971 33.59 8.77 27.93
CA VAL A 971 34.00 8.32 26.59
C VAL A 971 34.49 6.87 26.68
N GLY A 972 34.21 6.05 25.68
CA GLY A 972 34.72 4.68 25.57
C GLY A 972 33.65 3.67 25.18
N TYR A 973 33.92 2.39 25.51
CA TYR A 973 32.98 1.30 25.29
C TYR A 973 31.85 1.31 26.31
N HIS A 974 30.65 1.08 25.80
CA HIS A 974 29.42 0.87 26.52
C HIS A 974 28.69 -0.37 25.98
N THR A 975 27.78 -0.90 26.78
CA THR A 975 26.84 -1.94 26.32
C THR A 975 25.46 -1.33 26.21
N LEU A 976 24.95 -1.20 24.99
CA LEU A 976 23.56 -0.86 24.75
C LEU A 976 22.75 -2.16 24.71
N SER A 977 21.69 -2.26 25.49
CA SER A 977 20.90 -3.47 25.59
C SER A 977 19.43 -3.21 25.26
N ILE A 978 18.83 -4.11 24.48
CA ILE A 978 17.39 -4.15 24.21
C ILE A 978 16.78 -5.36 24.91
N TYR A 979 15.68 -5.14 25.62
CA TYR A 979 15.04 -6.14 26.46
C TYR A 979 13.60 -6.39 26.04
N GLN A 980 13.21 -7.66 26.07
CA GLN A 980 11.82 -8.09 26.00
C GLN A 980 11.03 -7.48 27.15
N VAL A 981 9.89 -6.87 26.80
CA VAL A 981 8.81 -6.61 27.76
C VAL A 981 7.58 -7.39 27.33
N ASP A 982 7.04 -7.10 26.14
CA ASP A 982 5.97 -7.89 25.52
C ASP A 982 6.51 -8.92 24.51
N GLU A 983 5.68 -9.91 24.18
CA GLU A 983 5.92 -10.88 23.10
C GLU A 983 5.54 -10.31 21.72
N GLY A 984 6.08 -10.87 20.63
CA GLY A 984 5.69 -10.50 19.26
C GLY A 984 6.14 -9.12 18.79
N ILE A 985 7.03 -8.46 19.55
CA ILE A 985 7.58 -7.14 19.18
C ILE A 985 8.74 -7.31 18.20
N GLY A 986 8.67 -6.59 17.07
CA GLY A 986 9.73 -6.53 16.06
C GLY A 986 10.60 -5.28 16.22
N LEU A 987 11.93 -5.46 16.24
CA LEU A 987 12.95 -4.43 16.27
C LEU A 987 13.68 -4.40 14.92
N ASP A 988 13.80 -3.22 14.33
CA ASP A 988 14.50 -3.01 13.05
C ASP A 988 15.87 -2.36 13.26
N ARG A 989 15.92 -1.22 13.98
CA ARG A 989 17.16 -0.49 14.21
C ARG A 989 17.10 0.52 15.34
N ILE A 990 18.24 1.08 15.70
CA ILE A 990 18.39 2.09 16.75
C ILE A 990 19.25 3.23 16.22
N VAL A 991 18.80 4.48 16.41
CA VAL A 991 19.58 5.67 16.05
C VAL A 991 19.72 6.59 17.26
N ILE A 992 20.95 6.94 17.61
CA ILE A 992 21.29 7.87 18.70
C ILE A 992 21.96 9.11 18.10
N CYS A 993 21.48 10.29 18.47
CA CYS A 993 21.97 11.59 18.05
C CYS A 993 22.74 12.25 19.20
N THR A 994 24.04 12.49 19.03
CA THR A 994 24.92 12.99 20.08
C THR A 994 25.06 14.50 20.11
N ASP A 995 24.39 15.21 19.18
CA ASP A 995 24.22 16.66 19.22
C ASP A 995 22.94 17.16 18.51
N ALA A 996 22.70 18.47 18.61
CA ALA A 996 21.51 19.12 18.08
C ALA A 996 21.43 19.14 16.54
N GLN A 997 22.57 19.16 15.83
CA GLN A 997 22.58 19.12 14.36
C GLN A 997 22.13 17.75 13.87
N ALA A 998 22.67 16.68 14.47
CA ALA A 998 22.26 15.31 14.19
C ALA A 998 20.79 15.07 14.54
N GLU A 999 20.32 15.55 15.69
CA GLU A 999 18.91 15.42 16.10
C GLU A 999 17.95 16.08 15.09
N LYS A 1000 18.27 17.30 14.63
CA LYS A 1000 17.46 18.01 13.63
C LYS A 1000 17.38 17.25 12.30
N ILE A 1001 18.50 16.69 11.84
CA ILE A 1001 18.58 15.90 10.59
C ILE A 1001 17.79 14.60 10.75
N GLN A 1002 17.97 13.90 11.86
CA GLN A 1002 17.30 12.63 12.12
C GLN A 1002 15.77 12.78 12.20
N LYS A 1003 15.27 13.86 12.82
CA LYS A 1003 13.82 14.09 12.95
C LYS A 1003 13.13 14.40 11.62
N ARG A 1004 13.82 14.98 10.64
CA ARG A 1004 13.22 15.40 9.36
C ARG A 1004 13.26 14.34 8.25
N THR A 1005 14.10 13.31 8.39
CA THR A 1005 14.37 12.29 7.36
C THR A 1005 13.47 11.06 7.47
N LEU A 1006 13.17 10.41 6.34
CA LEU A 1006 12.25 9.27 6.28
C LEU A 1006 12.90 7.99 6.78
N LEU A 1007 14.08 7.61 6.29
CA LEU A 1007 14.76 6.38 6.71
C LEU A 1007 15.61 6.59 7.98
N GLY A 1008 15.97 7.84 8.25
CA GLY A 1008 16.94 8.19 9.28
C GLY A 1008 18.39 7.99 8.79
N SER A 1009 19.34 8.14 9.72
CA SER A 1009 20.77 7.96 9.42
C SER A 1009 21.05 6.60 8.77
N PRO A 1010 21.93 6.54 7.76
CA PRO A 1010 22.58 5.30 7.37
C PRO A 1010 23.28 4.63 8.57
N GLU A 1011 23.52 3.33 8.45
CA GLU A 1011 24.27 2.55 9.43
C GLU A 1011 25.64 3.18 9.75
N SER A 1012 25.99 3.26 11.03
CA SER A 1012 27.29 3.76 11.48
C SER A 1012 28.40 2.74 11.23
N TYR A 1013 29.65 3.21 11.22
CA TYR A 1013 30.79 2.31 11.08
C TYR A 1013 30.78 1.22 12.16
N HIS A 1014 31.11 0.00 11.74
CA HIS A 1014 31.11 -1.17 12.59
C HIS A 1014 32.13 -2.21 12.12
N THR A 1015 32.36 -3.24 12.92
CA THR A 1015 33.27 -4.37 12.63
C THR A 1015 32.56 -5.71 12.39
N PHE A 1016 31.23 -5.75 12.28
CA PHE A 1016 30.46 -6.99 12.02
C PHE A 1016 30.63 -7.54 10.59
N SER A 1017 30.77 -6.65 9.62
CA SER A 1017 30.92 -6.96 8.20
C SER A 1017 31.67 -5.82 7.51
N GLU A 1018 31.96 -5.96 6.21
CA GLU A 1018 32.49 -4.86 5.41
C GLU A 1018 31.56 -3.63 5.49
N TYR A 1019 32.12 -2.50 5.92
CA TYR A 1019 31.39 -1.23 5.99
C TYR A 1019 31.33 -0.56 4.61
N LYS A 1020 30.14 -0.11 4.20
CA LYS A 1020 29.94 0.61 2.94
C LYS A 1020 29.46 2.03 3.24
N ALA A 1021 30.34 2.99 3.03
CA ALA A 1021 30.01 4.40 3.17
C ALA A 1021 28.88 4.80 2.20
N VAL A 1022 27.93 5.60 2.68
CA VAL A 1022 26.87 6.14 1.82
C VAL A 1022 27.44 7.23 0.93
N MET A 1023 27.34 7.02 -0.37
CA MET A 1023 27.73 8.00 -1.38
C MET A 1023 26.58 8.96 -1.68
N PRO A 1024 26.84 10.28 -1.75
CA PRO A 1024 25.85 11.22 -2.26
C PRO A 1024 25.40 10.85 -3.66
N ALA A 1025 24.09 10.91 -3.90
CA ALA A 1025 23.55 10.72 -5.24
C ALA A 1025 23.97 11.90 -6.14
N MET A 1026 24.25 11.61 -7.42
CA MET A 1026 24.48 12.65 -8.41
C MET A 1026 23.16 13.27 -8.85
N LEU A 1027 23.19 14.57 -9.20
CA LEU A 1027 22.04 15.26 -9.78
C LEU A 1027 21.64 14.63 -11.13
N PRO A 1028 20.35 14.63 -11.50
CA PRO A 1028 19.90 14.13 -12.78
C PRO A 1028 20.53 14.94 -13.92
N LYS A 1029 20.78 14.29 -15.07
CA LYS A 1029 21.29 14.98 -16.25
C LYS A 1029 20.19 15.88 -16.84
N ILE A 1030 20.44 17.19 -16.83
CA ILE A 1030 19.55 18.20 -17.39
C ILE A 1030 20.11 18.65 -18.75
N LYS A 1031 19.31 18.59 -19.82
CA LYS A 1031 19.69 19.14 -21.13
C LYS A 1031 19.31 20.62 -21.19
N THR A 1032 20.24 21.51 -21.55
CA THR A 1032 20.02 22.97 -21.57
C THR A 1032 19.00 23.47 -22.60
N GLN A 1033 18.75 22.69 -23.67
CA GLN A 1033 17.76 23.01 -24.71
C GLN A 1033 16.30 23.01 -24.20
N ASN A 1034 16.09 22.46 -23.01
CA ASN A 1034 14.81 22.28 -22.33
C ASN A 1034 14.52 23.37 -21.27
N ILE A 1035 15.29 24.47 -21.27
CA ILE A 1035 15.25 25.49 -20.21
C ILE A 1035 14.94 26.84 -20.85
N THR A 1036 13.81 26.91 -21.56
CA THR A 1036 13.36 28.21 -22.09
C THR A 1036 12.51 28.88 -21.03
N VAL A 1037 13.09 29.84 -20.31
CA VAL A 1037 12.30 30.76 -19.47
C VAL A 1037 11.76 31.83 -20.40
N ARG A 1038 10.49 31.70 -20.77
CA ARG A 1038 9.83 32.74 -21.57
C ARG A 1038 9.67 33.98 -20.69
N ALA A 1039 10.09 35.12 -21.21
CA ALA A 1039 9.79 36.40 -20.57
C ALA A 1039 8.29 36.65 -20.62
N TYR A 1040 7.74 37.10 -19.51
CA TYR A 1040 6.40 37.66 -19.50
C TYR A 1040 6.46 38.95 -20.30
N GLU A 1041 5.72 39.05 -21.40
CA GLU A 1041 5.58 40.33 -22.11
C GLU A 1041 4.87 41.31 -21.17
N ASN A 1042 5.39 42.53 -21.02
CA ASN A 1042 4.72 43.55 -20.24
C ASN A 1042 3.29 43.72 -20.79
N PRO A 1043 2.26 43.40 -20.01
CA PRO A 1043 0.91 43.37 -20.54
C PRO A 1043 0.39 44.81 -20.66
N GLU A 1044 0.05 45.25 -21.87
CA GLU A 1044 -0.51 46.58 -22.19
C GLU A 1044 -1.75 46.90 -21.35
N PRO A 1045 -2.11 48.15 -21.02
CA PRO A 1045 -3.35 48.44 -20.28
C PRO A 1045 -4.58 47.82 -20.98
N LEU A 1046 -5.54 47.32 -20.20
CA LEU A 1046 -6.70 46.59 -20.74
C LEU A 1046 -7.75 47.55 -21.28
N SER A 1047 -8.39 47.16 -22.40
CA SER A 1047 -9.60 47.79 -22.93
C SER A 1047 -10.87 47.03 -22.56
N GLU A 1048 -10.79 45.74 -22.23
CA GLU A 1048 -11.92 44.96 -21.72
C GLU A 1048 -11.38 43.94 -20.72
N ILE A 1049 -12.13 43.68 -19.64
CA ILE A 1049 -11.80 42.61 -18.70
C ILE A 1049 -13.07 41.90 -18.25
N ASN A 1050 -13.01 40.58 -18.18
CA ASN A 1050 -14.07 39.76 -17.62
C ASN A 1050 -13.37 38.87 -16.59
N LEU A 1051 -13.57 39.15 -15.30
CA LEU A 1051 -12.94 38.47 -14.18
C LEU A 1051 -13.94 37.61 -13.43
N ASN A 1052 -13.56 36.35 -13.21
CA ASN A 1052 -14.33 35.38 -12.45
C ASN A 1052 -13.67 35.14 -11.09
N PHE A 1053 -14.38 35.51 -10.03
CA PHE A 1053 -14.03 35.24 -8.64
C PHE A 1053 -14.74 33.98 -8.08
N ALA A 1054 -15.61 33.33 -8.88
CA ALA A 1054 -16.38 32.13 -8.56
C ALA A 1054 -16.13 31.02 -9.61
N MET A 1055 -15.22 30.10 -9.32
CA MET A 1055 -14.57 29.20 -10.28
C MET A 1055 -15.48 28.34 -11.20
N TYR A 1056 -16.79 28.19 -10.96
CA TYR A 1056 -17.73 27.49 -11.87
C TYR A 1056 -19.11 28.16 -12.06
N ALA A 1057 -19.46 29.22 -11.32
CA ALA A 1057 -20.81 29.83 -11.42
C ALA A 1057 -21.07 30.53 -12.77
N MET A 1058 -20.01 30.80 -13.54
CA MET A 1058 -20.11 31.43 -14.87
C MET A 1058 -19.29 30.70 -15.95
N VAL A 1059 -18.78 29.50 -15.65
CA VAL A 1059 -17.81 28.83 -16.55
C VAL A 1059 -18.47 28.12 -17.73
N GLU A 1060 -19.79 27.93 -17.73
CA GLU A 1060 -20.49 27.48 -18.94
C GLU A 1060 -21.22 28.60 -19.69
N THR A 1061 -21.04 29.86 -19.31
CA THR A 1061 -21.71 30.99 -19.97
C THR A 1061 -20.86 32.28 -19.94
N HIS A 1062 -20.15 32.57 -21.05
CA HIS A 1062 -19.71 33.91 -21.50
C HIS A 1062 -18.33 34.50 -21.07
N GLY A 1063 -17.20 33.83 -21.32
CA GLY A 1063 -15.93 34.55 -21.58
C GLY A 1063 -15.24 35.28 -20.42
N PHE A 1064 -15.26 34.73 -19.19
CA PHE A 1064 -14.57 35.29 -18.01
C PHE A 1064 -13.26 34.55 -17.65
N THR A 1065 -12.28 35.29 -17.11
CA THR A 1065 -10.94 34.85 -16.69
C THR A 1065 -10.89 34.62 -15.17
N PRO A 1066 -10.46 33.45 -14.65
CA PRO A 1066 -10.36 33.19 -13.21
C PRO A 1066 -9.34 34.10 -12.49
N VAL A 1067 -9.69 34.63 -11.32
CA VAL A 1067 -8.78 35.44 -10.49
C VAL A 1067 -8.26 34.65 -9.29
N ASN A 1068 -6.93 34.53 -9.18
CA ASN A 1068 -6.26 33.95 -8.02
C ASN A 1068 -6.01 35.02 -6.94
N GLN A 1069 -6.29 34.70 -5.68
CA GLN A 1069 -6.10 35.60 -4.53
C GLN A 1069 -4.62 36.00 -4.29
N ARG A 1070 -3.67 35.31 -4.93
CA ARG A 1070 -2.22 35.58 -4.84
C ARG A 1070 -1.69 36.53 -5.90
N HIS A 1071 -2.53 37.02 -6.80
CA HIS A 1071 -2.09 38.02 -7.77
C HIS A 1071 -1.93 39.36 -7.05
N ILE A 1072 -0.78 39.58 -6.41
CA ILE A 1072 -0.41 40.91 -5.91
C ILE A 1072 -0.19 41.79 -7.14
N TYR A 1073 -0.79 42.98 -7.15
CA TYR A 1073 -0.59 43.91 -8.26
C TYR A 1073 0.88 44.34 -8.30
N ASN A 1074 1.51 44.12 -9.46
CA ASN A 1074 2.83 44.64 -9.76
C ASN A 1074 2.71 45.49 -11.04
N PRO A 1075 2.94 46.81 -10.96
CA PRO A 1075 2.76 47.72 -12.09
C PRO A 1075 3.64 47.40 -13.29
N ASN A 1076 4.69 46.58 -13.10
CA ASN A 1076 5.60 46.21 -14.17
C ASN A 1076 5.12 44.99 -14.97
N ILE A 1077 4.27 44.11 -14.40
CA ILE A 1077 4.02 42.78 -15.00
C ILE A 1077 2.56 42.31 -14.95
N ASN A 1078 1.62 43.03 -14.31
CA ASN A 1078 0.21 42.63 -14.25
C ASN A 1078 -0.74 43.78 -14.60
N GLN A 1079 -1.75 43.49 -15.42
CA GLN A 1079 -2.85 44.43 -15.69
C GLN A 1079 -3.89 44.46 -14.57
N PHE A 1080 -3.91 43.47 -13.65
CA PHE A 1080 -4.82 43.45 -12.50
C PHE A 1080 -4.24 42.66 -11.31
N GLY A 1081 -4.63 42.98 -10.08
CA GLY A 1081 -4.15 42.29 -8.87
C GLY A 1081 -4.69 42.87 -7.55
N TRP A 1082 -4.21 42.38 -6.40
CA TRP A 1082 -4.61 42.79 -5.05
C TRP A 1082 -3.48 43.55 -4.35
N ASP A 1083 -3.80 44.39 -3.35
CA ASP A 1083 -2.76 44.98 -2.49
C ASP A 1083 -2.09 43.88 -1.67
N LYS A 1084 -0.76 43.92 -1.55
CA LYS A 1084 0.02 42.93 -0.80
C LYS A 1084 -0.44 42.76 0.65
N ASN A 1085 -0.88 43.83 1.29
CA ASN A 1085 -1.34 43.81 2.67
C ASN A 1085 -2.78 43.30 2.77
N ASP A 1086 -3.61 43.54 1.75
CA ASP A 1086 -5.02 43.18 1.74
C ASP A 1086 -5.29 41.73 1.35
N VAL A 1087 -4.37 41.09 0.59
CA VAL A 1087 -4.48 39.66 0.23
C VAL A 1087 -4.74 38.77 1.46
N LYS A 1088 -4.11 39.08 2.60
CA LYS A 1088 -4.28 38.33 3.87
C LYS A 1088 -5.61 38.63 4.58
N HIS A 1089 -6.33 39.67 4.15
CA HIS A 1089 -7.57 40.15 4.74
C HIS A 1089 -8.83 39.72 3.96
N VAL A 1090 -8.65 39.14 2.76
CA VAL A 1090 -9.68 38.44 1.99
C VAL A 1090 -10.06 37.14 2.73
N GLY A 1091 -11.34 36.97 3.04
CA GLY A 1091 -11.85 35.90 3.90
C GLY A 1091 -12.30 34.66 3.12
N PHE A 1092 -11.96 33.49 3.62
CA PHE A 1092 -11.87 32.30 2.78
C PHE A 1092 -13.16 31.64 2.34
N SER A 1093 -13.23 31.43 1.02
CA SER A 1093 -13.41 30.10 0.43
C SER A 1093 -12.09 29.39 0.06
N HIS A 1094 -10.88 30.00 -0.03
CA HIS A 1094 -9.61 29.27 -0.29
C HIS A 1094 -8.33 29.94 0.26
N ASN A 1095 -7.85 29.57 1.48
CA ASN A 1095 -6.54 30.04 2.02
C ASN A 1095 -5.50 28.97 2.00
N GLU A 1096 -5.38 28.28 0.90
CA GLU A 1096 -4.26 27.41 0.79
C GLU A 1096 -3.50 27.82 -0.44
N SER A 1097 -2.23 28.05 -0.15
CA SER A 1097 -1.24 28.51 -1.05
C SER A 1097 -1.25 27.67 -2.33
N SER A 1098 -1.93 28.16 -3.38
CA SER A 1098 -2.14 27.45 -4.66
C SER A 1098 -2.75 26.06 -4.52
N GLU A 1099 -3.90 25.97 -3.84
CA GLU A 1099 -4.71 24.75 -3.81
C GLU A 1099 -5.87 24.80 -4.81
N ARG A 1100 -6.00 23.71 -5.59
CA ARG A 1100 -7.26 23.38 -6.24
C ARG A 1100 -8.24 22.98 -5.14
N VAL A 1101 -9.23 23.84 -4.99
CA VAL A 1101 -10.60 23.54 -4.62
C VAL A 1101 -10.98 22.07 -4.88
N PRO A 1102 -11.40 21.28 -3.87
CA PRO A 1102 -12.19 20.08 -4.10
C PRO A 1102 -13.47 20.42 -4.89
N PHE A 1103 -14.02 19.46 -5.63
CA PHE A 1103 -15.17 19.56 -6.56
C PHE A 1103 -16.53 20.02 -5.94
N TRP A 1104 -16.57 20.76 -4.84
CA TRP A 1104 -17.81 21.16 -4.14
C TRP A 1104 -17.88 22.62 -3.65
N GLN A 1105 -16.88 23.48 -3.87
CA GLN A 1105 -16.91 24.85 -3.33
C GLN A 1105 -17.26 25.91 -4.40
N ARG A 1106 -18.38 26.62 -4.20
CA ARG A 1106 -19.11 27.36 -5.24
C ARG A 1106 -19.30 28.85 -4.91
N ASP A 1107 -18.52 29.40 -3.99
CA ASP A 1107 -19.01 30.43 -3.06
C ASP A 1107 -18.49 31.88 -3.27
N GLY A 1108 -17.97 32.22 -4.46
CA GLY A 1108 -17.39 33.55 -4.73
C GLY A 1108 -16.25 33.94 -3.78
N LEU A 1109 -15.76 35.18 -3.89
CA LEU A 1109 -14.85 35.80 -2.93
C LEU A 1109 -15.63 36.56 -1.87
N LYS A 1110 -15.29 36.39 -0.60
CA LYS A 1110 -15.88 37.16 0.50
C LYS A 1110 -14.82 37.81 1.38
N GLY A 1111 -15.19 38.86 2.09
CA GLY A 1111 -14.30 39.51 3.04
C GLY A 1111 -15.03 40.04 4.25
N LYS A 1112 -14.29 40.19 5.35
CA LYS A 1112 -14.78 40.74 6.62
C LYS A 1112 -14.20 42.12 6.94
N LYS A 1113 -13.30 42.62 6.08
CA LYS A 1113 -12.55 43.87 6.20
C LYS A 1113 -12.36 44.48 4.82
N GLU A 1114 -11.77 45.67 4.78
CA GLU A 1114 -11.37 46.33 3.54
C GLU A 1114 -10.41 45.42 2.72
N ALA A 1115 -10.62 45.37 1.40
CA ALA A 1115 -9.70 44.78 0.45
C ALA A 1115 -9.63 45.62 -0.83
N ARG A 1116 -8.43 45.79 -1.36
CA ARG A 1116 -8.19 46.55 -2.59
C ARG A 1116 -7.77 45.66 -3.73
N PHE A 1117 -8.48 45.83 -4.84
CA PHE A 1117 -8.21 45.23 -6.13
C PHE A 1117 -7.78 46.33 -7.10
N TYR A 1118 -6.84 46.05 -7.99
CA TYR A 1118 -6.21 47.01 -8.86
C TYR A 1118 -6.35 46.55 -10.30
N ILE A 1119 -6.61 47.48 -11.22
CA ILE A 1119 -6.70 47.20 -12.66
C ILE A 1119 -6.14 48.39 -13.44
N LYS A 1120 -5.21 48.13 -14.36
CA LYS A 1120 -4.70 49.15 -15.28
C LYS A 1120 -5.55 49.15 -16.56
N LEU A 1121 -6.28 50.24 -16.80
CA LEU A 1121 -7.13 50.40 -17.98
C LEU A 1121 -6.54 51.45 -18.93
N LYS A 1122 -6.85 51.33 -20.23
CA LYS A 1122 -6.55 52.40 -21.20
C LYS A 1122 -7.43 53.62 -20.94
N LYS A 1123 -7.00 54.79 -21.39
CA LYS A 1123 -7.87 55.98 -21.48
C LYS A 1123 -9.20 55.65 -22.17
N GLY A 1124 -10.32 55.98 -21.54
CA GLY A 1124 -11.65 55.71 -22.07
C GLY A 1124 -12.75 55.78 -21.01
N VAL A 1125 -14.01 55.62 -21.43
CA VAL A 1125 -15.15 55.47 -20.53
C VAL A 1125 -15.55 54.01 -20.51
N TYR A 1126 -15.75 53.44 -19.32
CA TYR A 1126 -16.02 52.02 -19.15
C TYR A 1126 -17.27 51.78 -18.30
N ASP A 1127 -18.03 50.76 -18.68
CA ASP A 1127 -19.08 50.16 -17.84
C ASP A 1127 -18.46 49.04 -17.01
N LEU A 1128 -18.46 49.21 -15.68
CA LEU A 1128 -17.98 48.22 -14.72
C LEU A 1128 -19.18 47.52 -14.07
N THR A 1129 -19.43 46.27 -14.46
CA THR A 1129 -20.50 45.41 -13.92
C THR A 1129 -19.96 44.46 -12.84
N PHE A 1130 -20.53 44.54 -11.65
CA PHE A 1130 -20.20 43.72 -10.48
C PHE A 1130 -21.31 42.70 -10.21
N TYR A 1131 -20.93 41.45 -10.01
CA TYR A 1131 -21.83 40.36 -9.64
C TYR A 1131 -21.60 40.02 -8.17
N MET A 1132 -22.55 40.34 -7.30
CA MET A 1132 -22.43 40.24 -5.84
C MET A 1132 -23.47 39.28 -5.26
N GLY A 1133 -23.23 38.79 -4.04
CA GLY A 1133 -24.10 37.78 -3.41
C GLY A 1133 -23.77 36.36 -3.85
N ASP A 1134 -24.67 35.40 -3.67
CA ASP A 1134 -24.42 33.98 -3.97
C ASP A 1134 -25.32 33.52 -5.12
N ALA A 1135 -24.71 33.02 -6.20
CA ALA A 1135 -25.36 32.69 -7.46
C ALA A 1135 -25.99 31.28 -7.50
N ARG A 1136 -25.97 30.51 -6.40
CA ARG A 1136 -26.56 29.16 -6.35
C ARG A 1136 -28.10 29.22 -6.41
N ILE A 1137 -28.68 28.39 -7.27
CA ILE A 1137 -30.12 28.37 -7.59
C ILE A 1137 -30.91 27.28 -6.84
N LYS A 1138 -30.22 26.26 -6.27
CA LYS A 1138 -30.84 25.14 -5.55
C LYS A 1138 -30.67 25.27 -4.04
N GLU A 1139 -31.75 25.08 -3.30
CA GLU A 1139 -31.83 25.34 -1.86
C GLU A 1139 -30.91 24.43 -1.03
N GLU A 1140 -30.74 23.16 -1.41
CA GLU A 1140 -29.87 22.20 -0.72
C GLU A 1140 -28.36 22.48 -0.87
N MET A 1141 -27.97 23.44 -1.72
CA MET A 1141 -26.56 23.75 -2.01
C MET A 1141 -26.07 25.03 -1.32
N ILE A 1142 -26.91 25.68 -0.51
CA ILE A 1142 -26.59 26.91 0.23
C ILE A 1142 -26.13 26.54 1.65
N TYR A 1143 -24.82 26.42 1.87
CA TYR A 1143 -24.25 26.04 3.18
C TYR A 1143 -24.44 27.08 4.29
N ASN A 1144 -24.74 28.33 3.93
CA ASN A 1144 -24.86 29.47 4.84
C ASN A 1144 -26.18 30.23 4.64
N LYS A 1145 -27.34 29.54 4.70
CA LYS A 1145 -28.64 30.19 4.49
C LYS A 1145 -28.86 31.34 5.50
N GLY A 1146 -29.27 32.50 4.99
CA GLY A 1146 -29.73 33.63 5.81
C GLY A 1146 -28.62 34.55 6.36
N ILE A 1147 -27.43 34.58 5.74
CA ILE A 1147 -26.38 35.54 6.11
C ILE A 1147 -26.47 36.80 5.24
N ASP A 1148 -26.56 37.95 5.90
CA ASP A 1148 -26.53 39.28 5.27
C ASP A 1148 -25.08 39.81 5.17
N TYR A 1149 -24.70 40.22 3.97
CA TYR A 1149 -23.47 40.95 3.67
C TYR A 1149 -23.80 42.44 3.50
N LYS A 1150 -23.07 43.32 4.20
CA LYS A 1150 -23.18 44.76 4.06
C LYS A 1150 -21.91 45.28 3.41
N MET A 1151 -22.03 45.63 2.13
CA MET A 1151 -20.91 45.89 1.25
C MET A 1151 -20.88 47.36 0.82
N SER A 1152 -19.71 47.98 0.90
CA SER A 1152 -19.44 49.25 0.22
C SER A 1152 -18.38 49.02 -0.86
N PHE A 1153 -18.47 49.80 -1.94
CA PHE A 1153 -17.58 49.72 -3.10
C PHE A 1153 -17.08 51.12 -3.49
N LYS A 1154 -15.76 51.26 -3.67
CA LYS A 1154 -15.10 52.49 -4.11
C LYS A 1154 -14.21 52.24 -5.31
N ILE A 1155 -14.00 53.27 -6.12
CA ILE A 1155 -12.97 53.30 -7.16
C ILE A 1155 -12.14 54.57 -6.99
N ASN A 1156 -10.81 54.44 -6.89
CA ASN A 1156 -9.88 55.54 -6.61
C ASN A 1156 -10.39 56.41 -5.45
N ASP A 1157 -10.79 55.75 -4.36
CA ASP A 1157 -11.41 56.33 -3.15
C ASP A 1157 -12.77 57.04 -3.32
N LYS A 1158 -13.28 57.16 -4.55
CA LYS A 1158 -14.64 57.63 -4.81
C LYS A 1158 -15.64 56.54 -4.46
N LEU A 1159 -16.52 56.80 -3.49
CA LEU A 1159 -17.59 55.91 -3.08
C LEU A 1159 -18.65 55.79 -4.19
N LEU A 1160 -18.90 54.56 -4.64
CA LEU A 1160 -19.87 54.25 -5.68
C LEU A 1160 -21.10 53.52 -5.13
N MET A 1161 -20.91 52.71 -4.09
CA MET A 1161 -21.98 52.00 -3.39
C MET A 1161 -21.63 51.98 -1.90
N ASP A 1162 -22.61 52.23 -1.03
CA ASP A 1162 -22.37 52.28 0.41
C ASP A 1162 -23.34 51.40 1.19
N ASN A 1163 -22.78 50.47 1.98
CA ASN A 1163 -23.50 49.64 2.94
C ASN A 1163 -24.70 48.88 2.34
N GLU A 1164 -24.57 48.46 1.10
CA GLU A 1164 -25.59 47.75 0.36
C GLU A 1164 -25.73 46.31 0.86
N ALA A 1165 -26.97 45.86 1.03
CA ALA A 1165 -27.26 44.51 1.52
C ALA A 1165 -27.24 43.49 0.38
N VAL A 1166 -26.43 42.44 0.53
CA VAL A 1166 -26.38 41.28 -0.37
C VAL A 1166 -26.61 40.01 0.42
N TYR A 1167 -27.41 39.09 -0.13
CA TYR A 1167 -27.94 37.93 0.59
C TYR A 1167 -27.41 36.62 0.01
N THR A 1168 -27.14 35.63 0.87
CA THR A 1168 -26.86 34.25 0.42
C THR A 1168 -28.07 33.66 -0.32
N GLY A 1169 -27.86 32.99 -1.45
CA GLY A 1169 -28.90 32.47 -2.34
C GLY A 1169 -29.53 33.47 -3.32
N LYS A 1170 -29.05 34.73 -3.38
CA LYS A 1170 -29.47 35.72 -4.38
C LYS A 1170 -28.25 36.42 -4.99
N GLN A 1171 -28.18 36.46 -6.33
CA GLN A 1171 -27.19 37.26 -7.06
C GLN A 1171 -27.74 38.67 -7.31
N LYS A 1172 -26.95 39.69 -7.00
CA LYS A 1172 -27.21 41.10 -7.34
C LYS A 1172 -26.19 41.56 -8.39
N ILE A 1173 -26.65 42.23 -9.43
CA ILE A 1173 -25.80 42.75 -10.52
C ILE A 1173 -25.92 44.26 -10.54
N GLU A 1174 -24.80 44.97 -10.47
CA GLU A 1174 -24.74 46.43 -10.49
C GLU A 1174 -23.72 46.89 -11.53
N THR A 1175 -24.03 47.94 -12.30
CA THR A 1175 -23.10 48.53 -13.29
C THR A 1175 -22.82 49.98 -12.94
N VAL A 1176 -21.55 50.37 -12.97
CA VAL A 1176 -21.10 51.74 -12.69
C VAL A 1176 -20.17 52.22 -13.79
N GLU A 1177 -20.37 53.46 -14.21
CA GLU A 1177 -19.54 54.10 -15.24
C GLU A 1177 -18.27 54.71 -14.62
N VAL A 1178 -17.13 54.44 -15.24
CA VAL A 1178 -15.84 54.99 -14.84
C VAL A 1178 -15.15 55.61 -16.05
N GLU A 1179 -14.85 56.90 -15.93
CA GLU A 1179 -13.99 57.63 -16.87
C GLU A 1179 -12.53 57.48 -16.44
N VAL A 1180 -11.71 56.94 -17.32
CA VAL A 1180 -10.27 56.77 -17.18
C VAL A 1180 -9.58 57.82 -18.04
N LYS A 1181 -8.92 58.80 -17.41
CA LYS A 1181 -8.51 60.04 -18.09
C LYS A 1181 -7.22 59.90 -18.92
N GLU A 1182 -6.34 59.02 -18.46
CA GLU A 1182 -5.11 58.56 -19.10
C GLU A 1182 -4.99 57.06 -18.84
N ASP A 1183 -4.01 56.37 -19.42
CA ASP A 1183 -3.76 54.97 -19.07
C ASP A 1183 -3.36 54.86 -17.59
N GLU A 1184 -4.34 54.60 -16.72
CA GLU A 1184 -4.20 54.75 -15.28
C GLU A 1184 -4.57 53.48 -14.52
N LEU A 1185 -4.00 53.35 -13.33
CA LEU A 1185 -4.28 52.28 -12.41
C LEU A 1185 -5.52 52.62 -11.57
N LEU A 1186 -6.59 51.87 -11.76
CA LEU A 1186 -7.77 51.93 -10.92
C LEU A 1186 -7.57 51.08 -9.66
N THR A 1187 -7.93 51.64 -8.51
CA THR A 1187 -8.02 50.95 -7.22
C THR A 1187 -9.48 50.75 -6.85
N LEU A 1188 -9.95 49.53 -6.92
CA LEU A 1188 -11.28 49.06 -6.56
C LEU A 1188 -11.26 48.59 -5.10
N THR A 1189 -11.92 49.32 -4.21
CA THR A 1189 -11.94 49.02 -2.77
C THR A 1189 -13.29 48.42 -2.38
N LEU A 1190 -13.26 47.19 -1.84
CA LEU A 1190 -14.41 46.52 -1.23
C LEU A 1190 -14.28 46.65 0.29
N SER A 1191 -15.33 47.12 0.97
CA SER A 1191 -15.29 47.27 2.44
C SER A 1191 -16.58 46.79 3.11
N GLY A 1192 -16.51 46.53 4.41
CA GLY A 1192 -17.59 45.90 5.19
C GLY A 1192 -17.53 44.37 5.17
N LYS A 1193 -18.69 43.73 5.24
CA LYS A 1193 -18.84 42.28 4.99
C LYS A 1193 -19.30 42.13 3.54
N TRP A 1194 -18.42 41.73 2.64
CA TRP A 1194 -18.69 41.73 1.20
C TRP A 1194 -18.59 40.33 0.59
N MET A 1195 -19.28 40.13 -0.54
CA MET A 1195 -19.22 38.91 -1.37
C MET A 1195 -19.35 39.28 -2.86
N ILE A 1196 -18.36 38.89 -3.67
CA ILE A 1196 -18.29 39.16 -5.11
C ILE A 1196 -17.99 37.86 -5.88
N ASN A 1197 -18.75 37.60 -6.93
CA ASN A 1197 -18.61 36.44 -7.82
C ASN A 1197 -17.85 36.78 -9.09
N ALA A 1198 -18.04 37.97 -9.64
CA ALA A 1198 -17.40 38.38 -10.89
C ALA A 1198 -17.37 39.89 -11.06
N LEU A 1199 -16.48 40.34 -11.93
CA LEU A 1199 -16.33 41.72 -12.38
C LEU A 1199 -16.16 41.75 -13.89
N LYS A 1200 -16.93 42.59 -14.57
CA LYS A 1200 -16.85 42.81 -16.01
C LYS A 1200 -16.62 44.29 -16.26
N ILE A 1201 -15.65 44.63 -17.09
CA ILE A 1201 -15.34 46.00 -17.49
C ILE A 1201 -15.31 46.03 -19.01
N LYS A 1202 -16.17 46.84 -19.60
CA LYS A 1202 -16.25 47.03 -21.05
C LYS A 1202 -16.12 48.50 -21.41
N PRO A 1203 -15.50 48.85 -22.55
CA PRO A 1203 -15.62 50.21 -23.07
C PRO A 1203 -17.10 50.49 -23.28
N LYS A 1204 -17.54 51.67 -22.88
CA LYS A 1204 -18.86 52.15 -23.18
C LYS A 1204 -18.92 52.38 -24.69
N GLU A 1205 -19.77 51.64 -25.41
CA GLU A 1205 -19.95 51.84 -26.85
C GLU A 1205 -20.44 53.29 -27.08
N GLU A 1206 -19.70 54.06 -27.88
CA GLU A 1206 -20.21 55.33 -28.41
C GLU A 1206 -21.39 54.98 -29.34
N ASN A 1207 -22.62 55.18 -28.86
CA ASN A 1207 -23.83 55.07 -29.68
C ASN A 1207 -23.87 56.14 -30.77
#